data_AF-A0A960KFI6-F1
#
_entry.id   AF-A0A960KFI6-F1
#
_cell.length_a   1.000
_cell.length_b   1.000
_cell.length_c   1.000
_cell.angle_alpha   90.00
_cell.angle_beta   90.00
_cell.angle_gamma   90.00
#
_symmetry.space_group_name_H-M   'P 1'
#
loop_
_entity.id
_entity.type
_entity.pdbx_description
1 polymer ?
#
loop_
_entity_poly.entity_id
_entity_poly.type
_entity_poly.pdbx_seq_one_letter_code
_entity_poly.pdbx_strand_id
1 'polypeptide(L)'
;MIRAMVLLTISYLGFAQVRQIQLNQISTDQGLSQSTVYAVTRDSYGFLWVGTYDGLNRYDGREFKHFARSNSFLPDNLIRSLWAGSDGNLWIGTGSFGLVRHRIGTAEFEQVTIPGQTESNTEIQSILSVAGHLAVLTDGSLYWVDGHPYEVDHQGDIVAVLAYESHLWFGDSNGRLHIHRFDASDRFFTCALLGLEDGEQVSSLANSGSAHALVGTSKGRLLRVRRDGQIIDNYTELLKEPSEIENLLHDSNGYVWVSQANIDAFVLDLASATRIELAETNYFGEWIYAMYEDAQNIVWMGTYGSGLLKFDTTTDSVKFYRGFSAPGSVDDVTALCHVGGLDLAFGTHNGGFFVVDETWGTPKLHHRLDGQITVIAPTGSGEFMVGTSSGLHVINESGARRHVHSAASAKGVSAICEYQGDLLVSTNGDGIFRYRNDQLVHHYDASRGELPSNRVWELICDRNQRLWVGTVEGLAVKRLGDESFTVFRAGGHAKSLPHNTVDAIREDNEGNILIGTTGGLAILAQSDVAEAINKPEQASFTVLDTRAGLPSDAIFAVLEDESAAYWISTSRGIARYETNSGRVTCLDRSDGLQGYEFNSGCALKLPDGKLVFGGVKGINVIDPPMFQFKREPSVAPLITQALYNERQDAVPIDGFKLEAMEIPVGQALGMFIDFSLLDLRRPDRFQFFWRLDGLHDTWLPLSQKRSFEITSLNSGDYVLRLKTCFSNVDCLESHLSLPIRVIPSIWERTWMRVLLVVLAAALLNGLYFVLRAVARAMAHWRRTMFIGPYKVIQEIGKGGMGTVYKAQDVTNHDMVALKVLDQFVPDDTRKKRFLQESMICETLQHPNIVRIFNKGEHSDRVYFAMECVDGVTLRQWIDSEEVSPQVALMMIAILKDALNYMHGQGVVHRDFKPENIMIDRSITVEKLPVSAKGLAMLGSSVRLLDFGLAKAVGYESITRTGVLAGTVSYLPPEYISGQKEVGPYLDFYALGIILYELLTGAGPFPGSDYVTLIYSIMKRKPDAACDVNPDVPQDVSDFTMALIERVPNARLMNSDEIDKWLTGMVERYVLQPEAAAPTL
;
A
#
# COMPACT_ATOMS: atom_id res chain seq x y z
N MET A 1 9.29 -16.39 -76.63
CA MET A 1 9.41 -17.22 -75.41
C MET A 1 10.21 -16.55 -74.29
N ILE A 2 11.33 -15.86 -74.54
CA ILE A 2 12.10 -15.21 -73.46
C ILE A 2 11.45 -13.92 -72.89
N ARG A 3 10.56 -13.24 -73.64
CA ARG A 3 9.76 -12.11 -73.10
C ARG A 3 8.53 -12.52 -72.28
N ALA A 4 8.07 -13.76 -72.37
CA ALA A 4 6.95 -14.26 -71.56
C ALA A 4 7.41 -14.82 -70.20
N MET A 5 8.70 -15.20 -70.08
CA MET A 5 9.28 -15.76 -68.85
C MET A 5 9.80 -14.68 -67.87
N VAL A 6 10.04 -13.46 -68.36
CA VAL A 6 10.47 -12.31 -67.54
C VAL A 6 9.26 -11.52 -67.00
N LEU A 7 8.07 -11.71 -67.56
CA LEU A 7 6.81 -11.13 -67.07
C LEU A 7 6.06 -12.04 -66.08
N LEU A 8 6.55 -13.26 -65.82
CA LEU A 8 5.98 -14.22 -64.87
C LEU A 8 6.81 -14.43 -63.61
N THR A 9 7.99 -13.80 -63.53
CA THR A 9 8.91 -13.90 -62.36
C THR A 9 9.03 -12.60 -61.57
N ILE A 10 8.30 -11.54 -61.94
CA ILE A 10 8.18 -10.30 -61.13
C ILE A 10 6.84 -10.24 -60.37
N SER A 11 5.99 -11.27 -60.50
CA SER A 11 4.63 -11.30 -59.93
C SER A 11 4.50 -12.03 -58.59
N TYR A 12 5.61 -12.40 -57.92
CA TYR A 12 5.59 -13.18 -56.67
C TYR A 12 6.50 -12.62 -55.56
N LEU A 13 6.68 -11.30 -55.52
CA LEU A 13 7.05 -10.58 -54.30
C LEU A 13 5.88 -9.66 -53.91
N GLY A 14 4.69 -10.26 -53.83
CA GLY A 14 3.56 -9.63 -53.15
C GLY A 14 3.84 -9.71 -51.66
N PHE A 15 4.42 -8.65 -51.09
CA PHE A 15 4.41 -8.45 -49.65
C PHE A 15 2.92 -8.40 -49.23
N ALA A 16 2.41 -9.50 -48.69
CA ALA A 16 1.11 -9.52 -48.04
C ALA A 16 1.13 -8.43 -46.95
N GLN A 17 0.21 -7.46 -46.97
CA GLN A 17 -0.01 -6.65 -45.78
C GLN A 17 -0.53 -7.59 -44.70
N VAL A 18 0.03 -7.49 -43.50
CA VAL A 18 -0.23 -8.45 -42.45
C VAL A 18 -0.96 -7.72 -41.33
N ARG A 19 -2.19 -8.16 -41.06
CA ARG A 19 -2.83 -7.90 -39.76
C ARG A 19 -1.78 -8.10 -38.67
N GLN A 20 -1.68 -7.17 -37.73
CA GLN A 20 -0.71 -7.25 -36.65
C GLN A 20 -1.38 -7.47 -35.31
N ILE A 21 -0.79 -8.33 -34.48
CA ILE A 21 -1.13 -8.48 -33.08
C ILE A 21 -0.14 -7.67 -32.23
N GLN A 22 -0.66 -6.77 -31.40
CA GLN A 22 0.17 -6.02 -30.45
C GLN A 22 0.27 -6.77 -29.12
N LEU A 23 1.51 -7.08 -28.71
CA LEU A 23 1.81 -7.74 -27.46
C LEU A 23 2.24 -6.76 -26.37
N ASN A 24 1.85 -7.04 -25.14
CA ASN A 24 2.33 -6.32 -23.96
C ASN A 24 3.54 -7.06 -23.36
N GLN A 25 4.62 -6.32 -23.09
CA GLN A 25 5.84 -6.88 -22.52
C GLN A 25 5.91 -6.63 -21.00
N ILE A 26 6.29 -7.68 -20.26
CA ILE A 26 6.60 -7.65 -18.84
C ILE A 26 8.04 -8.18 -18.67
N SER A 27 8.95 -7.30 -18.25
CA SER A 27 10.37 -7.54 -18.10
C SER A 27 10.82 -7.33 -16.64
N THR A 28 12.14 -7.35 -16.43
CA THR A 28 12.77 -7.11 -15.13
C THR A 28 12.45 -5.73 -14.54
N ASP A 29 12.15 -4.74 -15.40
CA ASP A 29 11.78 -3.39 -14.96
C ASP A 29 10.43 -3.36 -14.21
N GLN A 30 9.59 -4.38 -14.43
CA GLN A 30 8.33 -4.57 -13.74
C GLN A 30 8.40 -5.61 -12.61
N GLY A 31 9.60 -6.04 -12.23
CA GLY A 31 9.85 -6.91 -11.06
C GLY A 31 10.03 -8.40 -11.37
N LEU A 32 9.97 -8.82 -12.63
CA LEU A 32 10.36 -10.18 -13.02
C LEU A 32 11.83 -10.41 -12.64
N SER A 33 12.18 -11.55 -12.02
CA SER A 33 13.55 -11.76 -11.53
C SER A 33 14.60 -11.80 -12.65
N GLN A 34 14.25 -12.35 -13.80
CA GLN A 34 15.15 -12.52 -14.93
C GLN A 34 14.37 -12.63 -16.26
N SER A 35 14.98 -12.19 -17.36
CA SER A 35 14.29 -11.99 -18.65
C SER A 35 14.21 -13.24 -19.56
N THR A 36 14.86 -14.33 -19.20
CA THR A 36 14.76 -15.64 -19.84
C THR A 36 13.68 -16.45 -19.12
N VAL A 37 12.52 -16.55 -19.76
CA VAL A 37 11.35 -17.25 -19.22
C VAL A 37 11.20 -18.59 -19.92
N TYR A 38 11.35 -19.68 -19.18
CA TYR A 38 11.25 -21.05 -19.70
C TYR A 38 9.86 -21.66 -19.57
N ALA A 39 9.10 -21.25 -18.56
CA ALA A 39 7.82 -21.88 -18.25
C ALA A 39 6.84 -20.87 -17.68
N VAL A 40 5.57 -21.03 -18.04
CA VAL A 40 4.47 -20.20 -17.55
C VAL A 40 3.27 -21.10 -17.26
N THR A 41 2.64 -20.91 -16.11
CA THR A 41 1.38 -21.58 -15.77
C THR A 41 0.54 -20.71 -14.84
N ARG A 42 -0.73 -21.06 -14.64
CA ARG A 42 -1.62 -20.36 -13.74
C ARG A 42 -2.18 -21.32 -12.71
N ASP A 43 -2.18 -20.92 -11.44
CA ASP A 43 -2.73 -21.74 -10.38
C ASP A 43 -4.26 -21.62 -10.24
N SER A 44 -4.83 -22.46 -9.37
CA SER A 44 -6.27 -22.53 -9.11
C SER A 44 -6.84 -21.31 -8.39
N TYR A 45 -6.00 -20.49 -7.75
CA TYR A 45 -6.42 -19.21 -7.15
C TYR A 45 -6.38 -18.07 -8.15
N GLY A 46 -5.60 -18.20 -9.21
CA GLY A 46 -5.49 -17.28 -10.32
C GLY A 46 -4.17 -16.52 -10.38
N PHE A 47 -3.17 -16.88 -9.57
CA PHE A 47 -1.82 -16.33 -9.71
C PHE A 47 -1.14 -16.94 -10.93
N LEU A 48 -0.37 -16.11 -11.63
CA LEU A 48 0.51 -16.57 -12.69
C LEU A 48 1.85 -16.96 -12.09
N TRP A 49 2.37 -18.11 -12.48
CA TRP A 49 3.68 -18.62 -12.08
C TRP A 49 4.59 -18.66 -13.29
N VAL A 50 5.80 -18.12 -13.15
CA VAL A 50 6.76 -17.92 -14.22
C VAL A 50 8.11 -18.49 -13.80
N GLY A 51 8.57 -19.52 -14.50
CA GLY A 51 9.86 -20.14 -14.32
C GLY A 51 10.92 -19.44 -15.16
N THR A 52 12.01 -19.00 -14.53
CA THR A 52 13.07 -18.24 -15.20
C THR A 52 14.43 -18.90 -15.01
N TYR A 53 15.47 -18.32 -15.63
CA TYR A 53 16.85 -18.71 -15.35
C TYR A 53 17.27 -18.43 -13.90
N ASP A 54 16.69 -17.39 -13.28
CA ASP A 54 16.97 -17.02 -11.88
C ASP A 54 15.72 -17.13 -11.02
N GLY A 55 15.23 -18.35 -10.84
CA GLY A 55 14.20 -18.71 -9.88
C GLY A 55 12.78 -18.70 -10.42
N LEU A 56 11.86 -18.95 -9.49
CA LEU A 56 10.42 -18.99 -9.72
C LEU A 56 9.81 -17.64 -9.34
N ASN A 57 8.95 -17.12 -10.18
CA ASN A 57 8.24 -15.87 -9.95
C ASN A 57 6.74 -16.14 -9.85
N ARG A 58 6.07 -15.53 -8.88
CA ARG A 58 4.60 -15.52 -8.79
C ARG A 58 4.09 -14.09 -9.01
N TYR A 59 3.17 -13.92 -9.94
CA TYR A 59 2.58 -12.65 -10.31
C TYR A 59 1.11 -12.58 -9.95
N ASP A 60 0.71 -11.48 -9.30
CA ASP A 60 -0.66 -11.24 -8.84
C ASP A 60 -1.41 -10.18 -9.69
N GLY A 61 -0.82 -9.78 -10.82
CA GLY A 61 -1.33 -8.69 -11.66
C GLY A 61 -0.78 -7.31 -11.30
N ARG A 62 0.01 -7.19 -10.24
CA ARG A 62 0.69 -5.93 -9.84
C ARG A 62 2.18 -6.16 -9.63
N GLU A 63 2.55 -7.15 -8.82
CA GLU A 63 3.92 -7.38 -8.37
C GLU A 63 4.33 -8.84 -8.54
N PHE A 64 5.63 -9.05 -8.72
CA PHE A 64 6.23 -10.37 -8.68
C PHE A 64 6.78 -10.66 -7.30
N LYS A 65 6.45 -11.84 -6.77
CA LYS A 65 7.14 -12.45 -5.64
C LYS A 65 8.16 -13.45 -6.19
N HIS A 66 9.43 -13.22 -5.88
CA HIS A 66 10.55 -14.02 -6.35
C HIS A 66 10.95 -15.08 -5.33
N PHE A 67 11.03 -16.33 -5.77
CA PHE A 67 11.51 -17.47 -5.01
C PHE A 67 12.78 -18.02 -5.68
N ALA A 68 13.88 -17.98 -4.93
CA ALA A 68 15.19 -18.48 -5.33
C ALA A 68 15.83 -19.27 -4.19
N ARG A 69 16.88 -20.00 -4.50
CA ARG A 69 17.67 -20.75 -3.51
C ARG A 69 18.23 -19.90 -2.38
N SER A 70 18.46 -18.61 -2.63
CA SER A 70 19.02 -17.67 -1.66
C SER A 70 17.99 -17.15 -0.64
N ASN A 71 16.70 -17.16 -0.97
CA ASN A 71 15.65 -16.50 -0.19
C ASN A 71 14.47 -17.42 0.17
N SER A 72 14.47 -18.66 -0.34
CA SER A 72 13.41 -19.64 -0.16
C SER A 72 14.00 -21.05 -0.07
N PHE A 73 13.16 -22.06 0.21
CA PHE A 73 13.57 -23.47 0.25
C PHE A 73 13.63 -24.13 -1.14
N LEU A 74 13.53 -23.35 -2.21
CA LEU A 74 13.67 -23.84 -3.58
C LEU A 74 15.12 -24.36 -3.81
N PRO A 75 15.32 -25.61 -4.28
CA PRO A 75 16.65 -26.20 -4.36
C PRO A 75 17.49 -25.70 -5.54
N ASP A 76 16.86 -25.16 -6.58
CA ASP A 76 17.49 -24.68 -7.81
C ASP A 76 16.86 -23.37 -8.28
N ASN A 77 17.66 -22.51 -8.92
CA ASN A 77 17.16 -21.31 -9.56
C ASN A 77 16.71 -21.57 -11.00
N LEU A 78 17.32 -22.51 -11.71
CA LEU A 78 16.94 -22.77 -13.09
C LEU A 78 15.62 -23.55 -13.13
N ILE A 79 14.52 -22.86 -13.45
CA ILE A 79 13.19 -23.46 -13.55
C ILE A 79 12.86 -23.72 -15.01
N ARG A 80 12.71 -24.99 -15.40
CA ARG A 80 12.56 -25.43 -16.78
C ARG A 80 11.12 -25.72 -17.18
N SER A 81 10.31 -26.22 -16.26
CA SER A 81 8.92 -26.58 -16.52
C SER A 81 8.06 -26.34 -15.29
N LEU A 82 6.78 -26.03 -15.51
CA LEU A 82 5.80 -25.76 -14.46
C LEU A 82 4.48 -26.43 -14.80
N TRP A 83 3.83 -27.01 -13.80
CA TRP A 83 2.47 -27.53 -13.93
C TRP A 83 1.69 -27.28 -12.64
N ALA A 84 0.64 -26.46 -12.71
CA ALA A 84 -0.30 -26.29 -11.61
C ALA A 84 -1.40 -27.35 -11.70
N GLY A 85 -1.46 -28.23 -10.70
CA GLY A 85 -2.40 -29.34 -10.67
C GLY A 85 -3.74 -28.99 -10.01
N SER A 86 -4.77 -29.76 -10.35
CA SER A 86 -6.06 -29.72 -9.64
C SER A 86 -5.98 -30.27 -8.21
N ASP A 87 -4.86 -30.88 -7.84
CA ASP A 87 -4.52 -31.36 -6.51
C ASP A 87 -4.11 -30.24 -5.54
N GLY A 88 -4.07 -28.99 -6.01
CA GLY A 88 -3.67 -27.82 -5.22
C GLY A 88 -2.15 -27.66 -5.07
N ASN A 89 -1.36 -28.40 -5.84
CA ASN A 89 0.09 -28.28 -5.88
C ASN A 89 0.55 -27.58 -7.17
N LEU A 90 1.63 -26.82 -7.03
CA LEU A 90 2.47 -26.40 -8.13
C LEU A 90 3.66 -27.36 -8.23
N TRP A 91 3.76 -28.04 -9.35
CA TRP A 91 4.86 -28.94 -9.68
C TRP A 91 5.89 -28.17 -10.51
N ILE A 92 7.14 -28.24 -10.08
CA ILE A 92 8.24 -27.39 -10.54
C ILE A 92 9.37 -28.30 -11.02
N GLY A 93 9.69 -28.22 -12.31
CA GLY A 93 10.80 -28.93 -12.91
C GLY A 93 12.04 -28.06 -12.88
N THR A 94 13.09 -28.54 -12.22
CA THR A 94 14.35 -27.80 -12.09
C THR A 94 15.39 -28.25 -13.11
N GLY A 95 16.42 -27.42 -13.33
CA GLY A 95 17.51 -27.70 -14.25
C GLY A 95 18.52 -28.73 -13.74
N SER A 96 18.65 -28.91 -12.42
CA SER A 96 19.67 -29.81 -11.85
C SER A 96 19.26 -30.54 -10.56
N PHE A 97 18.04 -30.32 -10.04
CA PHE A 97 17.60 -30.89 -8.76
C PHE A 97 16.28 -31.67 -8.88
N GLY A 98 15.95 -32.14 -10.08
CA GLY A 98 14.78 -32.97 -10.31
C GLY A 98 13.46 -32.22 -10.12
N LEU A 99 12.44 -32.95 -9.66
CA LEU A 99 11.08 -32.48 -9.48
C LEU A 99 10.87 -31.90 -8.07
N VAL A 100 10.23 -30.74 -7.99
CA VAL A 100 9.87 -30.09 -6.74
C VAL A 100 8.35 -29.91 -6.68
N ARG A 101 7.77 -30.24 -5.53
CA ARG A 101 6.37 -30.00 -5.21
C ARG A 101 6.25 -28.81 -4.27
N HIS A 102 5.45 -27.84 -4.65
CA HIS A 102 5.06 -26.72 -3.82
C HIS A 102 3.57 -26.78 -3.55
N ARG A 103 3.17 -26.90 -2.28
CA ARG A 103 1.76 -26.81 -1.92
C ARG A 103 1.36 -25.34 -1.94
N ILE A 104 0.45 -24.97 -2.85
CA ILE A 104 0.05 -23.57 -3.00
C ILE A 104 -0.59 -23.12 -1.68
N GLY A 105 -0.10 -22.01 -1.13
CA GLY A 105 -0.51 -21.51 0.20
C GLY A 105 0.46 -21.80 1.35
N THR A 106 1.51 -22.59 1.14
CA THR A 106 2.57 -22.78 2.15
C THR A 106 3.86 -22.10 1.71
N ALA A 107 4.82 -21.94 2.61
CA ALA A 107 6.17 -21.46 2.26
C ALA A 107 7.13 -22.61 1.87
N GLU A 108 6.62 -23.84 1.79
CA GLU A 108 7.43 -25.05 1.70
C GLU A 108 7.59 -25.52 0.26
N PHE A 109 8.82 -25.91 -0.07
CA PHE A 109 9.19 -26.56 -1.32
C PHE A 109 9.78 -27.93 -0.96
N GLU A 110 9.23 -28.99 -1.54
CA GLU A 110 9.62 -30.37 -1.24
C GLU A 110 10.16 -31.02 -2.51
N GLN A 111 11.40 -31.52 -2.46
CA GLN A 111 11.97 -32.31 -3.56
C GLN A 111 11.31 -33.69 -3.59
N VAL A 112 10.84 -34.13 -4.76
CA VAL A 112 10.13 -35.38 -4.96
C VAL A 112 11.03 -36.41 -5.64
N THR A 113 11.13 -37.60 -5.06
CA THR A 113 11.82 -38.74 -5.68
C THR A 113 10.91 -39.42 -6.68
N ILE A 114 11.38 -39.59 -7.92
CA ILE A 114 10.62 -40.21 -9.00
C ILE A 114 10.93 -41.72 -9.06
N PRO A 115 9.93 -42.61 -8.99
CA PRO A 115 10.14 -44.05 -9.12
C PRO A 115 10.80 -44.44 -10.45
N GLY A 116 11.73 -45.40 -10.40
CA GLY A 116 12.45 -45.89 -11.59
C GLY A 116 13.60 -44.99 -12.04
N GLN A 117 13.77 -43.81 -11.43
CA GLN A 117 14.90 -42.93 -11.70
C GLN A 117 16.06 -43.22 -10.73
N THR A 118 17.28 -43.37 -11.27
CA THR A 118 18.47 -43.68 -10.46
C THR A 118 19.16 -42.46 -9.86
N GLU A 119 18.94 -41.27 -10.42
CA GLU A 119 19.53 -40.00 -9.95
C GLU A 119 18.42 -38.99 -9.62
N SER A 120 18.45 -38.40 -8.42
CA SER A 120 17.46 -37.39 -7.99
C SER A 120 17.74 -35.97 -8.52
N ASN A 121 18.84 -35.78 -9.25
CA ASN A 121 19.41 -34.48 -9.63
C ASN A 121 19.53 -34.34 -11.15
N THR A 122 18.46 -34.68 -11.88
CA THR A 122 18.41 -34.50 -13.34
C THR A 122 17.56 -33.29 -13.71
N GLU A 123 17.67 -32.87 -14.98
CA GLU A 123 16.85 -31.82 -15.56
C GLU A 123 15.43 -32.34 -15.84
N ILE A 124 14.41 -31.63 -15.36
CA ILE A 124 13.01 -31.92 -15.72
C ILE A 124 12.59 -31.04 -16.90
N GLN A 125 12.58 -31.64 -18.09
CA GLN A 125 12.29 -30.97 -19.36
C GLN A 125 10.81 -30.58 -19.49
N SER A 126 9.90 -31.46 -19.06
CA SER A 126 8.46 -31.22 -19.13
C SER A 126 7.71 -31.96 -18.02
N ILE A 127 6.59 -31.39 -17.59
CA ILE A 127 5.66 -31.97 -16.61
C ILE A 127 4.29 -32.02 -17.26
N LEU A 128 3.63 -33.18 -17.18
CA LEU A 128 2.33 -33.40 -17.81
C LEU A 128 1.44 -34.28 -16.94
N SER A 129 0.13 -34.09 -17.06
CA SER A 129 -0.86 -34.97 -16.44
C SER A 129 -1.73 -35.62 -17.52
N VAL A 130 -1.82 -36.95 -17.47
CA VAL A 130 -2.63 -37.75 -18.40
C VAL A 130 -3.55 -38.64 -17.57
N ALA A 131 -4.86 -38.55 -17.79
CA ALA A 131 -5.88 -39.30 -17.04
C ALA A 131 -5.78 -39.16 -15.50
N GLY A 132 -5.20 -38.07 -15.00
CA GLY A 132 -4.99 -37.84 -13.56
C GLY A 132 -3.66 -38.37 -13.02
N HIS A 133 -2.89 -39.11 -13.82
CA HIS A 133 -1.54 -39.55 -13.50
C HIS A 133 -0.52 -38.48 -13.88
N LEU A 134 0.44 -38.22 -13.01
CA LEU A 134 1.47 -37.21 -13.23
C LEU A 134 2.73 -37.88 -13.80
N ALA A 135 3.24 -37.35 -14.92
CA ALA A 135 4.45 -37.81 -15.56
C ALA A 135 5.42 -36.65 -15.81
N VAL A 136 6.71 -36.99 -15.86
CA VAL A 136 7.80 -36.07 -16.15
C VAL A 136 8.67 -36.61 -17.28
N LEU A 137 9.14 -35.70 -18.12
CA LEU A 137 10.14 -35.97 -19.16
C LEU A 137 11.52 -35.55 -18.64
N THR A 138 12.45 -36.50 -18.57
CA THR A 138 13.86 -36.28 -18.17
C THR A 138 14.75 -37.21 -18.99
N ASP A 139 15.89 -36.69 -19.45
CA ASP A 139 16.87 -37.43 -20.27
C ASP A 139 16.24 -38.18 -21.46
N GLY A 140 15.27 -37.55 -22.13
CA GLY A 140 14.59 -38.12 -23.29
C GLY A 140 13.63 -39.28 -22.98
N SER A 141 13.31 -39.54 -21.71
CA SER A 141 12.45 -40.64 -21.27
C SER A 141 11.34 -40.16 -20.33
N LEU A 142 10.18 -40.84 -20.36
CA LEU A 142 9.02 -40.50 -19.54
C LEU A 142 8.98 -41.34 -18.26
N TYR A 143 8.79 -40.70 -17.11
CA TYR A 143 8.65 -41.35 -15.80
C TYR A 143 7.37 -40.94 -15.10
N TRP A 144 6.69 -41.89 -14.45
CA TRP A 144 5.46 -41.65 -13.70
C TRP A 144 5.76 -41.33 -12.23
N VAL A 145 5.33 -40.15 -11.77
CA VAL A 145 5.62 -39.65 -10.42
C VAL A 145 4.87 -40.45 -9.35
N ASP A 146 3.69 -40.96 -9.69
CA ASP A 146 2.86 -41.81 -8.83
C ASP A 146 3.23 -43.30 -8.88
N GLY A 147 4.24 -43.67 -9.67
CA GLY A 147 4.69 -45.05 -9.82
C GLY A 147 3.79 -45.93 -10.68
N HIS A 148 3.00 -45.32 -11.58
CA HIS A 148 2.19 -46.08 -12.55
C HIS A 148 3.07 -47.07 -13.37
N PRO A 149 2.65 -48.34 -13.53
CA PRO A 149 3.52 -49.43 -14.01
C PRO A 149 3.79 -49.43 -15.52
N TYR A 150 3.27 -48.46 -16.26
CA TYR A 150 3.39 -48.42 -17.72
C TYR A 150 4.70 -47.76 -18.14
N GLU A 151 5.59 -48.53 -18.77
CA GLU A 151 6.77 -48.00 -19.46
C GLU A 151 6.44 -47.73 -20.93
N VAL A 152 6.89 -46.57 -21.42
CA VAL A 152 6.78 -46.20 -22.82
C VAL A 152 7.93 -46.86 -23.58
N ASP A 153 7.62 -47.76 -24.52
CA ASP A 153 8.64 -48.33 -25.41
C ASP A 153 8.95 -47.33 -26.54
N HIS A 154 10.09 -46.65 -26.45
CA HIS A 154 10.60 -45.74 -27.47
C HIS A 154 12.04 -46.11 -27.85
N GLN A 155 12.35 -46.01 -29.15
CA GLN A 155 13.67 -46.37 -29.69
C GLN A 155 14.62 -45.17 -29.81
N GLY A 156 14.16 -43.98 -29.44
CA GLY A 156 14.93 -42.74 -29.44
C GLY A 156 14.37 -41.77 -28.40
N ASP A 157 15.16 -40.76 -28.05
CA ASP A 157 14.81 -39.75 -27.05
C ASP A 157 13.50 -39.05 -27.42
N ILE A 158 12.62 -38.89 -26.43
CA ILE A 158 11.38 -38.13 -26.56
C ILE A 158 11.73 -36.64 -26.60
N VAL A 159 11.34 -35.95 -27.69
CA VAL A 159 11.68 -34.54 -27.95
C VAL A 159 10.50 -33.61 -27.69
N ALA A 160 9.29 -34.05 -27.99
CA ALA A 160 8.07 -33.27 -27.81
C ALA A 160 6.99 -34.13 -27.16
N VAL A 161 6.21 -33.54 -26.24
CA VAL A 161 5.14 -34.23 -25.50
C VAL A 161 3.89 -33.37 -25.45
N LEU A 162 2.73 -34.01 -25.52
CA LEU A 162 1.43 -33.39 -25.34
C LEU A 162 0.50 -34.36 -24.62
N ALA A 163 -0.02 -33.92 -23.49
CA ALA A 163 -1.04 -34.64 -22.72
C ALA A 163 -2.38 -33.90 -22.83
N TYR A 164 -3.45 -34.62 -23.17
CA TYR A 164 -4.78 -34.05 -23.15
C TYR A 164 -5.84 -35.13 -22.84
N GLU A 165 -6.66 -34.87 -21.83
CA GLU A 165 -7.62 -35.83 -21.28
C GLU A 165 -6.94 -37.17 -20.93
N SER A 166 -7.33 -38.24 -21.62
CA SER A 166 -6.80 -39.59 -21.45
C SER A 166 -5.73 -39.96 -22.48
N HIS A 167 -5.24 -39.01 -23.29
CA HIS A 167 -4.29 -39.28 -24.38
C HIS A 167 -2.94 -38.66 -24.11
N LEU A 168 -1.90 -39.40 -24.47
CA LEU A 168 -0.52 -38.94 -24.51
C LEU A 168 -0.02 -39.01 -25.95
N TRP A 169 0.56 -37.92 -26.40
CA TRP A 169 1.21 -37.81 -27.69
C TRP A 169 2.67 -37.48 -27.44
N PHE A 170 3.57 -38.13 -28.14
CA PHE A 170 4.98 -37.74 -28.08
C PHE A 170 5.72 -38.06 -29.36
N GLY A 171 6.70 -37.22 -29.67
CA GLY A 171 7.63 -37.40 -30.77
C GLY A 171 8.95 -37.95 -30.28
N ASP A 172 9.52 -38.94 -30.96
CA ASP A 172 10.88 -39.40 -30.71
C ASP A 172 11.91 -38.81 -31.71
N SER A 173 13.19 -38.85 -31.33
CA SER A 173 14.31 -38.37 -32.13
C SER A 173 14.56 -39.17 -33.43
N ASN A 174 13.86 -40.31 -33.60
CA ASN A 174 13.85 -41.08 -34.85
C ASN A 174 12.74 -40.63 -35.81
N GLY A 175 11.99 -39.57 -35.48
CA GLY A 175 10.94 -39.03 -36.34
C GLY A 175 9.62 -39.78 -36.27
N ARG A 176 9.35 -40.50 -35.17
CA ARG A 176 8.06 -41.16 -34.96
C ARG A 176 7.19 -40.36 -34.01
N LEU A 177 5.93 -40.17 -34.40
CA LEU A 177 4.87 -39.67 -33.55
C LEU A 177 4.11 -40.86 -32.96
N HIS A 178 4.16 -40.97 -31.64
CA HIS A 178 3.47 -41.97 -30.85
C HIS A 178 2.20 -41.39 -30.25
N ILE A 179 1.10 -42.13 -30.35
CA ILE A 179 -0.20 -41.72 -29.81
C ILE A 179 -0.71 -42.85 -28.92
N HIS A 180 -0.94 -42.55 -27.65
CA HIS A 180 -1.38 -43.50 -26.65
C HIS A 180 -2.60 -43.00 -25.87
N ARG A 181 -3.33 -43.93 -25.24
CA ARG A 181 -4.55 -43.62 -24.48
C ARG A 181 -4.70 -44.52 -23.24
N PHE A 182 -5.12 -43.93 -22.12
CA PHE A 182 -5.69 -44.64 -20.97
C PHE A 182 -7.12 -45.09 -21.22
N ASP A 183 -7.41 -46.36 -20.97
CA ASP A 183 -8.79 -46.86 -20.92
C ASP A 183 -9.46 -46.59 -19.56
N ALA A 184 -10.75 -46.89 -19.45
CA ALA A 184 -11.50 -46.71 -18.20
C ALA A 184 -11.08 -47.67 -17.07
N SER A 185 -10.22 -48.65 -17.36
CA SER A 185 -9.63 -49.58 -16.38
C SER A 185 -8.20 -49.20 -16.01
N ASP A 186 -7.80 -47.96 -16.31
CA ASP A 186 -6.48 -47.41 -16.04
C ASP A 186 -5.33 -48.16 -16.74
N ARG A 187 -5.61 -48.70 -17.93
CA ARG A 187 -4.59 -49.36 -18.77
C ARG A 187 -4.24 -48.49 -19.95
N PHE A 188 -2.94 -48.37 -20.22
CA PHE A 188 -2.42 -47.56 -21.33
C PHE A 188 -2.20 -48.41 -22.59
N PHE A 189 -2.63 -47.91 -23.74
CA PHE A 189 -2.48 -48.59 -25.03
C PHE A 189 -2.00 -47.64 -26.12
N THR A 190 -1.16 -48.13 -27.03
CA THR A 190 -0.81 -47.43 -28.26
C THR A 190 -2.00 -47.40 -29.21
N CYS A 191 -2.45 -46.20 -29.57
CA CYS A 191 -3.48 -45.95 -30.56
C CYS A 191 -2.90 -45.92 -31.98
N ALA A 192 -1.75 -45.27 -32.17
CA ALA A 192 -1.10 -45.17 -33.46
C ALA A 192 0.39 -44.85 -33.34
N LEU A 193 1.12 -45.20 -34.40
CA LEU A 193 2.54 -44.88 -34.60
C LEU A 193 2.70 -44.37 -36.02
N LEU A 194 3.04 -43.09 -36.17
CA LEU A 194 3.24 -42.44 -37.47
C LEU A 194 4.73 -42.12 -37.65
N GLY A 195 5.35 -42.67 -38.69
CA GLY A 195 6.70 -42.25 -39.11
C GLY A 195 6.62 -41.02 -40.00
N LEU A 196 7.43 -40.01 -39.70
CA LEU A 196 7.67 -38.88 -40.59
C LEU A 196 8.69 -39.23 -41.69
N GLU A 197 8.98 -38.28 -42.57
CA GLU A 197 9.95 -38.47 -43.65
C GLU A 197 11.38 -38.64 -43.10
N ASP A 198 12.27 -39.26 -43.88
CA ASP A 198 13.65 -39.52 -43.45
C ASP A 198 14.36 -38.23 -42.99
N GLY A 199 14.87 -38.24 -41.75
CA GLY A 199 15.55 -37.12 -41.12
C GLY A 199 14.63 -35.97 -40.66
N GLU A 200 13.32 -36.16 -40.66
CA GLU A 200 12.34 -35.23 -40.08
C GLU A 200 11.95 -35.69 -38.66
N GLN A 201 11.94 -34.77 -37.70
CA GLN A 201 11.55 -35.02 -36.32
C GLN A 201 10.33 -34.21 -35.94
N VAL A 202 9.54 -34.72 -34.98
CA VAL A 202 8.50 -33.93 -34.31
C VAL A 202 9.21 -33.01 -33.31
N SER A 203 9.12 -31.71 -33.53
CA SER A 203 9.77 -30.69 -32.70
C SER A 203 8.79 -30.03 -31.71
N SER A 204 7.49 -29.99 -32.04
CA SER A 204 6.47 -29.39 -31.19
C SER A 204 5.09 -30.00 -31.40
N LEU A 205 4.26 -29.97 -30.36
CA LEU A 205 2.90 -30.51 -30.35
C LEU A 205 1.95 -29.52 -29.67
N ALA A 206 0.77 -29.33 -30.25
CA ALA A 206 -0.29 -28.53 -29.65
C ALA A 206 -1.67 -29.20 -29.79
N ASN A 207 -2.52 -29.02 -28.79
CA ASN A 207 -3.87 -29.58 -28.83
C ASN A 207 -4.77 -28.81 -29.82
N SER A 208 -5.39 -29.49 -30.78
CA SER A 208 -6.31 -28.89 -31.77
C SER A 208 -7.75 -29.43 -31.65
N GLY A 209 -8.10 -29.87 -30.44
CA GLY A 209 -9.42 -30.36 -30.05
C GLY A 209 -9.41 -31.81 -29.59
N SER A 210 -10.57 -32.30 -29.13
CA SER A 210 -10.73 -33.63 -28.50
C SER A 210 -10.49 -34.83 -29.44
N ALA A 211 -9.93 -34.67 -30.63
CA ALA A 211 -9.60 -35.76 -31.53
C ALA A 211 -8.33 -35.53 -32.37
N HIS A 212 -7.70 -34.35 -32.26
CA HIS A 212 -6.65 -33.91 -33.17
C HIS A 212 -5.56 -33.17 -32.43
N ALA A 213 -4.32 -33.33 -32.89
CA ALA A 213 -3.18 -32.52 -32.47
C ALA A 213 -2.57 -31.83 -33.70
N LEU A 214 -2.03 -30.63 -33.48
CA LEU A 214 -1.12 -30.00 -34.40
C LEU A 214 0.30 -30.50 -34.12
N VAL A 215 1.01 -30.81 -35.20
CA VAL A 215 2.36 -31.37 -35.18
C VAL A 215 3.25 -30.44 -35.97
N GLY A 216 4.22 -29.84 -35.27
CA GLY A 216 5.31 -29.08 -35.86
C GLY A 216 6.54 -29.96 -36.00
N THR A 217 7.30 -29.76 -37.08
CA THR A 217 8.47 -30.59 -37.38
C THR A 217 9.76 -29.79 -37.53
N SER A 218 10.90 -30.49 -37.42
CA SER A 218 12.23 -29.93 -37.61
C SER A 218 12.50 -29.44 -39.04
N LYS A 219 11.69 -29.85 -40.02
CA LYS A 219 11.74 -29.35 -41.41
C LYS A 219 10.70 -28.27 -41.70
N GLY A 220 10.01 -27.78 -40.67
CA GLY A 220 9.01 -26.72 -40.80
C GLY A 220 7.69 -27.18 -41.41
N ARG A 221 7.29 -28.44 -41.23
CA ARG A 221 5.95 -28.89 -41.60
C ARG A 221 4.98 -28.67 -40.45
N LEU A 222 3.82 -28.10 -40.75
CA LEU A 222 2.71 -27.95 -39.82
C LEU A 222 1.55 -28.86 -40.25
N LEU A 223 1.31 -29.91 -39.47
CA LEU A 223 0.35 -30.96 -39.79
C LEU A 223 -0.75 -31.02 -38.75
N ARG A 224 -1.98 -31.37 -39.16
CA ARG A 224 -3.05 -31.74 -38.24
C ARG A 224 -3.27 -33.24 -38.28
N VAL A 225 -3.04 -33.91 -37.16
CA VAL A 225 -3.06 -35.37 -37.05
C VAL A 225 -4.19 -35.82 -36.12
N ARG A 226 -4.95 -36.82 -36.55
CA ARG A 226 -6.02 -37.44 -35.75
C ARG A 226 -5.45 -38.48 -34.79
N ARG A 227 -6.19 -38.78 -33.71
CA ARG A 227 -5.85 -39.80 -32.69
C ARG A 227 -5.52 -41.21 -33.24
N ASP A 228 -5.88 -41.53 -34.48
CA ASP A 228 -5.53 -42.79 -35.15
C ASP A 228 -4.28 -42.69 -36.05
N GLY A 229 -3.56 -41.57 -35.99
CA GLY A 229 -2.32 -41.34 -36.75
C GLY A 229 -2.53 -40.83 -38.17
N GLN A 230 -3.78 -40.59 -38.61
CA GLN A 230 -4.04 -40.04 -39.94
C GLN A 230 -3.75 -38.53 -39.98
N ILE A 231 -2.93 -38.09 -40.93
CA ILE A 231 -2.78 -36.67 -41.28
C ILE A 231 -4.04 -36.24 -42.04
N ILE A 232 -4.77 -35.25 -41.49
CA ILE A 232 -6.00 -34.72 -42.10
C ILE A 232 -5.71 -33.44 -42.88
N ASP A 233 -4.89 -32.55 -42.31
CA ASP A 233 -4.57 -31.26 -42.92
C ASP A 233 -3.05 -31.01 -42.92
N ASN A 234 -2.58 -30.25 -43.91
CA ASN A 234 -1.21 -29.77 -44.00
C ASN A 234 -1.23 -28.25 -44.23
N TYR A 235 -0.77 -27.50 -43.23
CA TYR A 235 -0.78 -26.03 -43.21
C TYR A 235 0.58 -25.42 -43.55
N THR A 236 1.55 -26.23 -44.01
CA THR A 236 2.94 -25.79 -44.27
C THR A 236 3.03 -24.60 -45.22
N GLU A 237 2.14 -24.52 -46.21
CA GLU A 237 2.13 -23.41 -47.18
C GLU A 237 1.81 -22.04 -46.53
N LEU A 238 1.13 -22.02 -45.38
CA LEU A 238 0.79 -20.78 -44.67
C LEU A 238 2.00 -20.16 -43.95
N LEU A 239 3.06 -20.94 -43.73
CA LEU A 239 4.27 -20.47 -43.03
C LEU A 239 5.10 -19.51 -43.88
N LYS A 240 4.94 -19.53 -45.22
CA LYS A 240 5.74 -18.81 -46.23
C LYS A 240 7.22 -19.24 -46.29
N GLU A 241 7.90 -19.30 -45.15
CA GLU A 241 9.31 -19.68 -45.00
C GLU A 241 9.44 -20.84 -43.99
N PRO A 242 9.37 -22.10 -44.44
CA PRO A 242 9.44 -23.24 -43.54
C PRO A 242 10.86 -23.38 -42.94
N SER A 243 10.91 -23.29 -41.62
CA SER A 243 12.02 -23.55 -40.71
C SER A 243 11.47 -24.37 -39.54
N GLU A 244 12.34 -25.01 -38.76
CA GLU A 244 11.97 -25.83 -37.59
C GLU A 244 10.94 -25.12 -36.70
N ILE A 245 9.83 -25.80 -36.40
CA ILE A 245 8.77 -25.24 -35.54
C ILE A 245 9.09 -25.58 -34.09
N GLU A 246 9.54 -24.58 -33.34
CA GLU A 246 10.00 -24.74 -31.95
C GLU A 246 8.83 -24.82 -30.97
N ASN A 247 7.79 -23.99 -31.14
CA ASN A 247 6.62 -23.98 -30.28
C ASN A 247 5.33 -23.82 -31.08
N LEU A 248 4.28 -24.44 -30.56
CA LEU A 248 2.92 -24.32 -31.04
C LEU A 248 1.97 -24.10 -29.87
N LEU A 249 1.03 -23.19 -30.05
CA LEU A 249 -0.13 -23.05 -29.17
C LEU A 249 -1.37 -22.85 -30.04
N HIS A 250 -2.42 -23.61 -29.77
CA HIS A 250 -3.72 -23.40 -30.39
C HIS A 250 -4.66 -22.83 -29.33
N ASP A 251 -5.09 -21.59 -29.53
CA ASP A 251 -5.82 -20.82 -28.54
C ASP A 251 -7.34 -21.03 -28.61
N SER A 252 -8.06 -20.44 -27.65
CA SER A 252 -9.51 -20.54 -27.52
C SER A 252 -10.30 -19.87 -28.66
N ASN A 253 -9.68 -18.98 -29.44
CA ASN A 253 -10.27 -18.36 -30.62
C ASN A 253 -10.04 -19.19 -31.90
N GLY A 254 -9.26 -20.29 -31.82
CA GLY A 254 -8.93 -21.15 -32.93
C GLY A 254 -7.70 -20.70 -33.72
N TYR A 255 -6.93 -19.75 -33.19
CA TYR A 255 -5.66 -19.33 -33.78
C TYR A 255 -4.53 -20.25 -33.36
N VAL A 256 -3.57 -20.42 -34.27
CA VAL A 256 -2.35 -21.18 -34.02
C VAL A 256 -1.18 -20.23 -33.94
N TRP A 257 -0.64 -20.07 -32.75
CA TRP A 257 0.61 -19.36 -32.48
C TRP A 257 1.77 -20.28 -32.82
N VAL A 258 2.71 -19.76 -33.60
CA VAL A 258 3.85 -20.52 -34.14
C VAL A 258 5.12 -19.73 -33.87
N SER A 259 6.14 -20.39 -33.31
CA SER A 259 7.53 -19.89 -33.36
C SER A 259 8.38 -20.82 -34.22
N GLN A 260 9.26 -20.23 -35.01
CA GLN A 260 10.15 -20.96 -35.92
C GLN A 260 11.61 -20.60 -35.66
N ALA A 261 12.53 -21.54 -35.85
CA ALA A 261 13.95 -21.28 -35.66
C ALA A 261 14.44 -20.19 -36.64
N ASN A 262 15.08 -19.15 -36.09
CA ASN A 262 15.59 -17.98 -36.82
C ASN A 262 14.53 -17.15 -37.57
N ILE A 263 13.25 -17.28 -37.21
CA ILE A 263 12.14 -16.51 -37.76
C ILE A 263 11.30 -16.00 -36.59
N ASP A 264 10.73 -14.80 -36.70
CA ASP A 264 9.84 -14.27 -35.66
C ASP A 264 8.60 -15.14 -35.46
N ALA A 265 8.07 -15.13 -34.23
CA ALA A 265 6.80 -15.75 -33.96
C ALA A 265 5.65 -15.03 -34.70
N PHE A 266 4.63 -15.78 -35.08
CA PHE A 266 3.44 -15.28 -35.76
C PHE A 266 2.22 -16.13 -35.41
N VAL A 267 1.06 -15.71 -35.89
CA VAL A 267 -0.21 -16.37 -35.64
C VAL A 267 -0.84 -16.79 -36.97
N LEU A 268 -1.43 -17.96 -37.02
CA LEU A 268 -2.21 -18.46 -38.14
C LEU A 268 -3.69 -18.46 -37.78
N ASP A 269 -4.48 -17.78 -38.59
CA ASP A 269 -5.93 -17.94 -38.62
C ASP A 269 -6.25 -19.07 -39.60
N LEU A 270 -6.52 -20.26 -39.04
CA LEU A 270 -6.83 -21.44 -39.84
C LEU A 270 -8.18 -21.35 -40.54
N ALA A 271 -9.11 -20.52 -40.06
CA ALA A 271 -10.44 -20.38 -40.65
C ALA A 271 -10.39 -19.54 -41.94
N SER A 272 -9.58 -18.48 -41.94
CA SER A 272 -9.34 -17.64 -43.12
C SER A 272 -8.13 -18.07 -43.95
N ALA A 273 -7.35 -19.04 -43.47
CA ALA A 273 -6.07 -19.44 -44.06
C ALA A 273 -5.09 -18.26 -44.22
N THR A 274 -5.00 -17.40 -43.20
CA THR A 274 -4.11 -16.23 -43.21
C THR A 274 -3.05 -16.28 -42.11
N ARG A 275 -1.85 -15.79 -42.43
CA ARG A 275 -0.79 -15.51 -41.46
C ARG A 275 -0.93 -14.07 -40.94
N ILE A 276 -0.77 -13.91 -39.63
CA ILE A 276 -0.88 -12.67 -38.85
C ILE A 276 0.48 -12.45 -38.18
N GLU A 277 1.15 -11.34 -38.47
CA GLU A 277 2.44 -11.05 -37.84
C GLU A 277 2.22 -10.48 -36.44
N LEU A 278 3.22 -10.63 -35.58
CA LEU A 278 3.30 -9.86 -34.35
C LEU A 278 3.84 -8.46 -34.68
N ALA A 279 3.30 -7.42 -34.05
CA ALA A 279 3.77 -6.05 -34.27
C ALA A 279 5.25 -5.92 -33.84
N GLU A 280 6.03 -5.10 -34.58
CA GLU A 280 7.44 -4.83 -34.25
C GLU A 280 7.58 -4.19 -32.86
N THR A 281 8.39 -4.82 -32.02
CA THR A 281 8.71 -4.43 -30.64
C THR A 281 10.15 -4.87 -30.31
N ASN A 282 10.58 -4.72 -29.06
CA ASN A 282 11.92 -5.08 -28.59
C ASN A 282 12.23 -6.59 -28.57
N TYR A 283 11.31 -7.49 -28.95
CA TYR A 283 11.51 -8.95 -28.93
C TYR A 283 11.79 -9.59 -30.30
N PHE A 284 12.04 -8.77 -31.34
CA PHE A 284 12.31 -9.26 -32.69
C PHE A 284 13.56 -10.16 -32.73
N GLY A 285 13.43 -11.34 -33.33
CA GLY A 285 14.50 -12.35 -33.41
C GLY A 285 14.80 -13.09 -32.11
N GLU A 286 13.96 -12.99 -31.07
CA GLU A 286 14.14 -13.75 -29.82
C GLU A 286 13.59 -15.18 -29.91
N TRP A 287 14.24 -16.11 -29.22
CA TRP A 287 13.69 -17.44 -28.99
C TRP A 287 12.50 -17.38 -28.03
N ILE A 288 11.43 -18.09 -28.40
CA ILE A 288 10.28 -18.36 -27.54
C ILE A 288 10.52 -19.72 -26.89
N TYR A 289 10.43 -19.81 -25.57
CA TYR A 289 10.60 -21.08 -24.86
C TYR A 289 9.29 -21.71 -24.39
N ALA A 290 8.26 -20.89 -24.20
CA ALA A 290 6.96 -21.36 -23.76
C ALA A 290 5.85 -20.51 -24.35
N MET A 291 4.74 -21.15 -24.70
CA MET A 291 3.48 -20.51 -25.03
C MET A 291 2.38 -21.17 -24.18
N TYR A 292 1.55 -20.36 -23.53
CA TYR A 292 0.53 -20.83 -22.61
C TYR A 292 -0.70 -19.94 -22.69
N GLU A 293 -1.88 -20.50 -22.96
CA GLU A 293 -3.14 -19.80 -22.80
C GLU A 293 -3.73 -20.12 -21.42
N ASP A 294 -4.08 -19.09 -20.66
CA ASP A 294 -4.71 -19.25 -19.35
C ASP A 294 -6.25 -19.29 -19.41
N ALA A 295 -6.88 -19.61 -18.28
CA ALA A 295 -8.35 -19.70 -18.18
C ALA A 295 -9.09 -18.35 -18.36
N GLN A 296 -8.38 -17.21 -18.42
CA GLN A 296 -8.93 -15.90 -18.75
C GLN A 296 -8.79 -15.56 -20.24
N ASN A 297 -8.35 -16.53 -21.05
CA ASN A 297 -8.04 -16.39 -22.47
C ASN A 297 -6.90 -15.39 -22.72
N ILE A 298 -5.89 -15.39 -21.85
CA ILE A 298 -4.66 -14.64 -22.06
C ILE A 298 -3.59 -15.60 -22.57
N VAL A 299 -3.02 -15.29 -23.72
CA VAL A 299 -1.83 -15.95 -24.26
C VAL A 299 -0.59 -15.31 -23.66
N TRP A 300 0.22 -16.13 -23.00
CA TRP A 300 1.48 -15.80 -22.39
C TRP A 300 2.61 -16.46 -23.17
N MET A 301 3.67 -15.72 -23.48
CA MET A 301 4.86 -16.24 -24.16
C MET A 301 6.12 -15.89 -23.39
N GLY A 302 6.86 -16.92 -22.99
CA GLY A 302 8.16 -16.78 -22.36
C GLY A 302 9.25 -16.67 -23.42
N THR A 303 10.10 -15.65 -23.32
CA THR A 303 11.16 -15.39 -24.31
C THR A 303 12.55 -15.53 -23.69
N TYR A 304 13.59 -15.54 -24.53
CA TYR A 304 14.98 -15.58 -24.08
C TYR A 304 15.46 -14.27 -23.44
N GLY A 305 15.08 -13.11 -24.00
CA GLY A 305 15.70 -11.82 -23.65
C GLY A 305 14.73 -10.74 -23.15
N SER A 306 13.47 -10.77 -23.60
CA SER A 306 12.45 -9.76 -23.36
C SER A 306 11.54 -10.05 -22.17
N GLY A 307 11.67 -11.19 -21.51
CA GLY A 307 10.82 -11.59 -20.39
C GLY A 307 9.55 -12.28 -20.88
N LEU A 308 8.41 -11.72 -20.49
CA LEU A 308 7.10 -12.30 -20.73
C LEU A 308 6.28 -11.40 -21.67
N LEU A 309 5.77 -11.98 -22.75
CA LEU A 309 4.83 -11.33 -23.64
C LEU A 309 3.42 -11.79 -23.33
N LYS A 310 2.45 -10.89 -23.49
CA LYS A 310 1.05 -11.10 -23.12
C LYS A 310 0.12 -10.57 -24.21
N PHE A 311 -0.87 -11.39 -24.58
CA PHE A 311 -1.99 -11.01 -25.44
C PHE A 311 -3.31 -11.47 -24.83
N ASP A 312 -4.28 -10.57 -24.74
CA ASP A 312 -5.65 -10.90 -24.32
C ASP A 312 -6.47 -11.25 -25.57
N THR A 313 -6.85 -12.51 -25.75
CA THR A 313 -7.54 -12.93 -26.98
C THR A 313 -8.96 -12.37 -27.07
N THR A 314 -9.50 -11.78 -25.99
CA THR A 314 -10.79 -11.10 -26.01
C THR A 314 -10.75 -9.72 -26.67
N THR A 315 -9.57 -9.13 -26.85
CA THR A 315 -9.40 -7.81 -27.49
C THR A 315 -9.33 -7.90 -29.02
N ASP A 316 -9.35 -9.11 -29.58
CA ASP A 316 -9.22 -9.37 -31.01
C ASP A 316 -10.35 -8.80 -31.90
N SER A 317 -11.40 -8.28 -31.27
CA SER A 317 -12.46 -7.49 -31.92
C SER A 317 -11.96 -6.13 -32.47
N VAL A 318 -10.76 -5.70 -32.07
CA VAL A 318 -10.10 -4.47 -32.51
C VAL A 318 -8.84 -4.86 -33.27
N LYS A 319 -8.96 -4.91 -34.59
CA LYS A 319 -7.88 -5.37 -35.47
C LYS A 319 -7.01 -4.20 -35.91
N PHE A 320 -5.71 -4.45 -36.00
CA PHE A 320 -4.73 -3.47 -36.44
C PHE A 320 -4.09 -3.89 -37.77
N TYR A 321 -4.06 -2.96 -38.73
CA TYR A 321 -3.46 -3.14 -40.03
C TYR A 321 -2.39 -2.06 -40.27
N ARG A 322 -1.16 -2.49 -40.60
CA ARG A 322 0.03 -1.66 -40.86
C ARG A 322 0.88 -2.26 -41.97
N GLY A 323 1.90 -1.57 -42.46
CA GLY A 323 2.89 -2.16 -43.35
C GLY A 323 2.38 -2.15 -44.76
N PHE A 324 1.87 -0.99 -45.16
CA PHE A 324 1.52 -0.67 -46.53
C PHE A 324 2.83 -0.66 -47.36
N SER A 325 3.41 -1.82 -47.66
CA SER A 325 4.80 -2.00 -48.14
C SER A 325 5.01 -1.55 -49.61
N ALA A 326 4.16 -0.66 -50.13
CA ALA A 326 4.35 -0.02 -51.41
C ALA A 326 5.48 1.04 -51.33
N PRO A 327 6.30 1.21 -52.38
CA PRO A 327 7.33 2.24 -52.44
C PRO A 327 6.77 3.63 -52.09
N GLY A 328 7.28 4.19 -50.99
CA GLY A 328 6.88 5.47 -50.43
C GLY A 328 5.51 5.47 -49.76
N SER A 329 5.00 4.36 -49.25
CA SER A 329 3.90 4.44 -48.28
C SER A 329 4.40 4.93 -46.93
N VAL A 330 3.54 5.61 -46.18
CA VAL A 330 3.74 5.90 -44.75
C VAL A 330 2.51 5.37 -44.05
N ASP A 331 2.70 4.79 -42.86
CA ASP A 331 1.60 4.23 -42.07
C ASP A 331 0.62 5.30 -41.54
N ASP A 332 0.91 6.58 -41.77
CA ASP A 332 0.11 7.71 -41.33
C ASP A 332 -1.10 7.92 -42.26
N VAL A 333 -2.25 7.37 -41.86
CA VAL A 333 -3.51 7.34 -42.62
C VAL A 333 -4.38 8.52 -42.24
N THR A 334 -4.71 9.35 -43.22
CA THR A 334 -5.21 10.72 -43.04
C THR A 334 -6.57 10.97 -43.69
N ALA A 335 -7.03 10.07 -44.56
CA ALA A 335 -8.38 10.10 -45.13
C ALA A 335 -8.87 8.67 -45.39
N LEU A 336 -10.18 8.45 -45.25
CA LEU A 336 -10.86 7.17 -45.50
C LEU A 336 -12.09 7.41 -46.38
N CYS A 337 -12.37 6.48 -47.29
CA CYS A 337 -13.53 6.53 -48.18
C CYS A 337 -13.97 5.13 -48.57
N HIS A 338 -15.28 4.90 -48.63
CA HIS A 338 -15.86 3.67 -49.17
C HIS A 338 -15.84 3.69 -50.71
N VAL A 339 -15.50 2.56 -51.35
CA VAL A 339 -15.28 2.44 -52.82
C VAL A 339 -16.35 1.58 -53.52
N GLY A 340 -17.40 1.16 -52.80
CA GLY A 340 -18.38 0.20 -53.29
C GLY A 340 -18.11 -1.21 -52.76
N GLY A 341 -19.16 -2.04 -52.64
CA GLY A 341 -19.04 -3.33 -51.96
C GLY A 341 -18.61 -3.16 -50.50
N LEU A 342 -17.52 -3.80 -50.11
CA LEU A 342 -16.85 -3.62 -48.81
C LEU A 342 -15.41 -3.07 -48.96
N ASP A 343 -15.07 -2.56 -50.15
CA ASP A 343 -13.74 -2.02 -50.46
C ASP A 343 -13.54 -0.64 -49.84
N LEU A 344 -12.31 -0.37 -49.42
CA LEU A 344 -11.89 0.85 -48.74
C LEU A 344 -10.77 1.54 -49.53
N ALA A 345 -10.94 2.83 -49.80
CA ALA A 345 -9.86 3.72 -50.19
C ALA A 345 -9.34 4.48 -48.98
N PHE A 346 -8.02 4.70 -48.94
CA PHE A 346 -7.40 5.53 -47.93
C PHE A 346 -6.26 6.38 -48.48
N GLY A 347 -6.05 7.53 -47.85
CA GLY A 347 -5.00 8.49 -48.17
C GLY A 347 -3.95 8.56 -47.06
N THR A 348 -2.70 8.82 -47.42
CA THR A 348 -1.59 8.94 -46.47
C THR A 348 -1.00 10.34 -46.40
N HIS A 349 -0.29 10.63 -45.31
CA HIS A 349 0.37 11.92 -45.07
C HIS A 349 1.33 12.36 -46.18
N ASN A 350 1.93 11.41 -46.89
CA ASN A 350 2.87 11.70 -47.99
C ASN A 350 2.24 11.60 -49.39
N GLY A 351 0.91 11.66 -49.47
CA GLY A 351 0.17 11.75 -50.72
C GLY A 351 -0.12 10.41 -51.40
N GLY A 352 0.09 9.28 -50.71
CA GLY A 352 -0.24 7.96 -51.23
C GLY A 352 -1.75 7.70 -51.16
N PHE A 353 -2.37 7.42 -52.30
CA PHE A 353 -3.76 7.01 -52.42
C PHE A 353 -3.82 5.50 -52.69
N PHE A 354 -4.47 4.77 -51.79
CA PHE A 354 -4.51 3.32 -51.76
C PHE A 354 -5.94 2.80 -51.78
N VAL A 355 -6.12 1.59 -52.30
CA VAL A 355 -7.37 0.84 -52.23
C VAL A 355 -7.09 -0.55 -51.67
N VAL A 356 -7.92 -0.99 -50.72
CA VAL A 356 -7.91 -2.32 -50.10
C VAL A 356 -9.30 -2.93 -50.22
N ASP A 357 -9.34 -4.23 -50.49
CA ASP A 357 -10.59 -4.97 -50.61
C ASP A 357 -11.13 -5.44 -49.25
N GLU A 358 -12.30 -6.06 -49.28
CA GLU A 358 -13.01 -6.59 -48.10
C GLU A 358 -12.24 -7.64 -47.29
N THR A 359 -11.22 -8.26 -47.88
CA THR A 359 -10.36 -9.24 -47.19
C THR A 359 -9.28 -8.57 -46.35
N TRP A 360 -9.14 -7.24 -46.45
CA TRP A 360 -8.09 -6.46 -45.81
C TRP A 360 -6.68 -6.95 -46.21
N GLY A 361 -6.52 -7.41 -47.45
CA GLY A 361 -5.25 -7.84 -48.04
C GLY A 361 -4.29 -6.67 -48.34
N THR A 362 -3.27 -6.89 -49.19
CA THR A 362 -2.29 -5.82 -49.52
C THR A 362 -2.93 -4.64 -50.25
N PRO A 363 -2.84 -3.42 -49.71
CA PRO A 363 -3.40 -2.25 -50.36
C PRO A 363 -2.62 -1.92 -51.60
N LYS A 364 -3.35 -1.68 -52.68
CA LYS A 364 -2.78 -1.35 -53.97
C LYS A 364 -2.60 0.16 -54.01
N LEU A 365 -1.35 0.61 -54.18
CA LEU A 365 -1.08 2.00 -54.49
C LEU A 365 -1.75 2.32 -55.82
N HIS A 366 -2.78 3.14 -55.77
CA HIS A 366 -3.50 3.60 -56.95
C HIS A 366 -2.77 4.82 -57.53
N HIS A 367 -2.44 5.84 -56.69
CA HIS A 367 -1.69 7.04 -57.11
C HIS A 367 -0.82 7.62 -56.00
N ARG A 368 0.21 8.39 -56.41
CA ARG A 368 0.91 9.34 -55.53
C ARG A 368 0.59 10.77 -55.96
N LEU A 369 0.06 11.56 -55.04
CA LEU A 369 -0.30 12.96 -55.21
C LEU A 369 0.70 13.86 -54.48
N ASP A 370 0.69 15.15 -54.84
CA ASP A 370 1.56 16.14 -54.21
C ASP A 370 0.92 16.66 -52.92
N GLY A 371 1.62 16.47 -51.81
CA GLY A 371 1.17 16.85 -50.48
C GLY A 371 0.30 15.79 -49.79
N GLN A 372 -0.03 16.05 -48.53
CA GLN A 372 -0.84 15.18 -47.69
C GLN A 372 -2.26 15.06 -48.25
N ILE A 373 -2.78 13.84 -48.38
CA ILE A 373 -4.21 13.65 -48.67
C ILE A 373 -5.00 13.96 -47.40
N THR A 374 -6.03 14.79 -47.51
CA THR A 374 -6.83 15.24 -46.36
C THR A 374 -8.26 14.77 -46.43
N VAL A 375 -8.77 14.51 -47.64
CA VAL A 375 -10.14 14.04 -47.85
C VAL A 375 -10.24 13.27 -49.17
N ILE A 376 -11.05 12.21 -49.16
CA ILE A 376 -11.40 11.43 -50.35
C ILE A 376 -12.92 11.36 -50.39
N ALA A 377 -13.53 11.70 -51.52
CA ALA A 377 -14.96 11.61 -51.74
C ALA A 377 -15.25 10.89 -53.07
N PRO A 378 -16.14 9.90 -53.11
CA PRO A 378 -16.52 9.25 -54.34
C PRO A 378 -17.42 10.18 -55.17
N THR A 379 -17.27 10.12 -56.48
CA THR A 379 -18.21 10.73 -57.42
C THR A 379 -19.18 9.66 -57.90
N GLY A 380 -20.45 10.03 -58.15
CA GLY A 380 -21.45 9.10 -58.68
C GLY A 380 -21.13 8.47 -60.05
N SER A 381 -19.98 8.82 -60.66
CA SER A 381 -19.49 8.34 -61.96
C SER A 381 -18.33 7.34 -61.89
N GLY A 382 -17.96 6.84 -60.70
CA GLY A 382 -16.82 5.92 -60.55
C GLY A 382 -15.45 6.64 -60.56
N GLU A 383 -15.42 7.93 -60.26
CA GLU A 383 -14.20 8.70 -60.01
C GLU A 383 -14.12 9.09 -58.53
N PHE A 384 -12.94 9.46 -58.03
CA PHE A 384 -12.70 9.97 -56.69
C PHE A 384 -12.24 11.42 -56.76
N MET A 385 -12.87 12.27 -55.96
CA MET A 385 -12.36 13.59 -55.63
C MET A 385 -11.40 13.45 -54.45
N VAL A 386 -10.14 13.84 -54.65
CA VAL A 386 -9.11 13.75 -53.63
C VAL A 386 -8.59 15.15 -53.33
N GLY A 387 -8.86 15.62 -52.12
CA GLY A 387 -8.28 16.85 -51.59
C GLY A 387 -6.92 16.57 -50.98
N THR A 388 -5.95 17.44 -51.25
CA THR A 388 -4.63 17.42 -50.63
C THR A 388 -4.30 18.76 -50.02
N SER A 389 -3.23 18.80 -49.22
CA SER A 389 -2.62 20.03 -48.72
C SER A 389 -2.16 20.98 -49.84
N SER A 390 -2.09 20.51 -51.09
CA SER A 390 -1.63 21.28 -52.26
C SER A 390 -2.74 21.60 -53.26
N GLY A 391 -3.92 21.00 -53.16
CA GLY A 391 -5.00 21.23 -54.11
C GLY A 391 -6.07 20.15 -54.16
N LEU A 392 -6.93 20.23 -55.18
CA LEU A 392 -8.01 19.28 -55.44
C LEU A 392 -7.74 18.50 -56.73
N HIS A 393 -7.90 17.19 -56.66
CA HIS A 393 -7.68 16.27 -57.78
C HIS A 393 -8.95 15.43 -58.04
N VAL A 394 -9.20 15.09 -59.31
CA VAL A 394 -10.19 14.07 -59.69
C VAL A 394 -9.46 12.92 -60.36
N ILE A 395 -9.70 11.71 -59.85
CA ILE A 395 -9.00 10.49 -60.24
C ILE A 395 -10.04 9.45 -60.61
N ASN A 396 -9.99 8.90 -61.83
CA ASN A 396 -10.87 7.78 -62.19
C ASN A 396 -10.25 6.42 -61.84
N GLU A 397 -11.04 5.35 -61.93
CA GLU A 397 -10.58 3.95 -61.71
C GLU A 397 -9.44 3.49 -62.64
N SER A 398 -9.29 4.08 -63.84
CA SER A 398 -8.17 3.78 -64.75
C SER A 398 -6.89 4.56 -64.44
N GLY A 399 -6.96 5.45 -63.44
CA GLY A 399 -5.88 6.29 -62.96
C GLY A 399 -5.53 7.51 -63.81
N ALA A 400 -6.38 7.90 -64.75
CA ALA A 400 -6.28 9.17 -65.42
C ALA A 400 -6.66 10.31 -64.45
N ARG A 401 -5.82 11.35 -64.44
CA ARG A 401 -6.03 12.57 -63.64
C ARG A 401 -6.78 13.59 -64.50
N ARG A 402 -7.89 14.14 -63.99
CA ARG A 402 -8.45 15.39 -64.50
C ARG A 402 -8.10 16.51 -63.54
N HIS A 403 -7.37 17.53 -64.00
CA HIS A 403 -7.27 18.77 -63.25
C HIS A 403 -8.65 19.42 -63.19
N VAL A 404 -9.16 19.65 -61.99
CA VAL A 404 -10.34 20.49 -61.82
C VAL A 404 -9.88 21.93 -61.94
N HIS A 405 -10.39 22.65 -62.95
CA HIS A 405 -10.19 24.10 -63.08
C HIS A 405 -10.96 24.82 -61.96
N SER A 406 -10.46 24.75 -60.73
CA SER A 406 -11.11 25.29 -59.53
C SER A 406 -10.24 26.36 -58.87
N ALA A 407 -10.84 27.43 -58.35
CA ALA A 407 -10.13 28.40 -57.49
C ALA A 407 -9.47 27.75 -56.25
N ALA A 408 -9.94 26.56 -55.84
CA ALA A 408 -9.37 25.72 -54.80
C ALA A 408 -8.19 24.84 -55.26
N SER A 409 -7.86 24.78 -56.56
CA SER A 409 -6.92 23.79 -57.12
C SER A 409 -5.46 23.93 -56.67
N ALA A 410 -5.11 25.03 -56.01
CA ALA A 410 -3.77 25.31 -55.46
C ALA A 410 -3.82 25.62 -53.95
N LYS A 411 -4.93 25.30 -53.29
CA LYS A 411 -5.18 25.58 -51.87
C LYS A 411 -5.26 24.28 -51.09
N GLY A 412 -4.84 24.29 -49.83
CA GLY A 412 -4.93 23.12 -48.97
C GLY A 412 -6.38 22.78 -48.68
N VAL A 413 -6.92 21.75 -49.34
CA VAL A 413 -8.29 21.28 -49.17
C VAL A 413 -8.40 20.59 -47.81
N SER A 414 -9.49 20.82 -47.09
CA SER A 414 -9.73 20.19 -45.78
C SER A 414 -10.92 19.23 -45.79
N ALA A 415 -12.02 19.58 -46.46
CA ALA A 415 -13.19 18.73 -46.57
C ALA A 415 -13.95 19.00 -47.88
N ILE A 416 -14.73 18.01 -48.29
CA ILE A 416 -15.59 18.06 -49.49
C ILE A 416 -16.97 17.57 -49.08
N CYS A 417 -18.02 18.30 -49.47
CA CYS A 417 -19.40 17.95 -49.16
C CYS A 417 -20.31 18.35 -50.32
N GLU A 418 -21.34 17.54 -50.59
CA GLU A 418 -22.41 17.91 -51.52
C GLU A 418 -23.54 18.62 -50.77
N TYR A 419 -23.99 19.77 -51.29
CA TYR A 419 -25.09 20.54 -50.72
C TYR A 419 -25.98 21.06 -51.85
N GLN A 420 -27.22 20.58 -51.92
CA GLN A 420 -28.20 21.01 -52.94
C GLN A 420 -27.75 20.75 -54.39
N GLY A 421 -27.01 19.66 -54.63
CA GLY A 421 -26.42 19.36 -55.94
C GLY A 421 -25.23 20.24 -56.32
N ASP A 422 -24.82 21.16 -55.43
CA ASP A 422 -23.58 21.91 -55.55
C ASP A 422 -22.48 21.23 -54.75
N LEU A 423 -21.26 21.29 -55.27
CA LEU A 423 -20.06 20.79 -54.61
C LEU A 423 -19.47 21.90 -53.73
N LEU A 424 -19.28 21.62 -52.44
CA LEU A 424 -18.55 22.48 -51.53
C LEU A 424 -17.16 21.92 -51.26
N VAL A 425 -16.17 22.79 -51.34
CA VAL A 425 -14.77 22.49 -51.06
C VAL A 425 -14.28 23.48 -50.02
N SER A 426 -14.02 23.01 -48.80
CA SER A 426 -13.38 23.83 -47.77
C SER A 426 -11.87 23.75 -47.85
N THR A 427 -11.23 24.78 -47.31
CA THR A 427 -9.78 24.89 -47.26
C THR A 427 -9.29 25.23 -45.86
N ASN A 428 -8.03 24.92 -45.61
CA ASN A 428 -7.30 25.38 -44.44
C ASN A 428 -6.72 26.79 -44.67
N GLY A 429 -7.59 27.81 -44.71
CA GLY A 429 -7.16 29.21 -44.70
C GLY A 429 -7.84 30.15 -45.70
N ASP A 430 -8.57 29.63 -46.68
CA ASP A 430 -9.29 30.43 -47.69
C ASP A 430 -10.81 30.24 -47.62
N GLY A 431 -11.37 29.61 -46.57
CA GLY A 431 -12.81 29.44 -46.41
C GLY A 431 -13.40 28.34 -47.31
N ILE A 432 -14.60 28.55 -47.83
CA ILE A 432 -15.37 27.51 -48.55
C ILE A 432 -15.73 27.97 -49.97
N PHE A 433 -15.42 27.15 -50.96
CA PHE A 433 -15.78 27.36 -52.36
C PHE A 433 -17.00 26.50 -52.71
N ARG A 434 -18.04 27.12 -53.28
CA ARG A 434 -19.26 26.44 -53.75
C ARG A 434 -19.26 26.41 -55.27
N TYR A 435 -19.36 25.22 -55.84
CA TYR A 435 -19.36 24.97 -57.28
C TYR A 435 -20.70 24.40 -57.74
N ARG A 436 -21.21 24.91 -58.86
CA ARG A 436 -22.36 24.36 -59.58
C ARG A 436 -21.94 24.07 -61.00
N ASN A 437 -22.07 22.83 -61.46
CA ASN A 437 -21.64 22.40 -62.80
C ASN A 437 -20.21 22.85 -63.13
N ASP A 438 -19.25 22.57 -62.23
CA ASP A 438 -17.84 22.99 -62.31
C ASP A 438 -17.58 24.52 -62.32
N GLN A 439 -18.60 25.37 -62.16
CA GLN A 439 -18.44 26.83 -62.06
C GLN A 439 -18.50 27.30 -60.61
N LEU A 440 -17.55 28.15 -60.21
CA LEU A 440 -17.59 28.79 -58.89
C LEU A 440 -18.78 29.73 -58.81
N VAL A 441 -19.75 29.41 -57.96
CA VAL A 441 -20.95 30.24 -57.76
C VAL A 441 -20.88 31.11 -56.51
N HIS A 442 -20.13 30.68 -55.50
CA HIS A 442 -19.91 31.46 -54.28
C HIS A 442 -18.60 31.09 -53.60
N HIS A 443 -17.99 32.06 -52.93
CA HIS A 443 -16.83 31.86 -52.06
C HIS A 443 -17.19 32.44 -50.69
N TYR A 444 -17.29 31.59 -49.68
CA TYR A 444 -17.57 32.00 -48.31
C TYR A 444 -16.26 32.38 -47.60
N ASP A 445 -16.20 33.61 -47.11
CA ASP A 445 -14.97 34.20 -46.55
C ASP A 445 -15.26 34.94 -45.23
N ALA A 446 -14.48 34.62 -44.19
CA ALA A 446 -14.54 35.23 -42.88
C ALA A 446 -14.19 36.73 -42.89
N SER A 447 -13.36 37.20 -43.82
CA SER A 447 -13.07 38.64 -43.98
C SER A 447 -14.29 39.46 -44.40
N ARG A 448 -15.30 38.80 -45.01
CA ARG A 448 -16.60 39.37 -45.37
C ARG A 448 -17.67 39.15 -44.28
N GLY A 449 -17.30 38.53 -43.16
CA GLY A 449 -18.24 38.17 -42.09
C GLY A 449 -19.20 37.03 -42.46
N GLU A 450 -18.93 36.30 -43.55
CA GLU A 450 -19.77 35.20 -44.02
C GLU A 450 -19.51 33.90 -43.24
N LEU A 451 -18.33 33.76 -42.64
CA LEU A 451 -17.91 32.59 -41.83
C LEU A 451 -17.24 33.06 -40.53
N PRO A 452 -17.26 32.24 -39.47
CA PRO A 452 -16.52 32.55 -38.24
C PRO A 452 -14.99 32.49 -38.44
N SER A 453 -14.50 31.66 -39.36
CA SER A 453 -13.08 31.57 -39.73
C SER A 453 -12.91 30.96 -41.13
N ASN A 454 -11.80 31.33 -41.78
CA ASN A 454 -11.38 30.73 -43.05
C ASN A 454 -10.63 29.40 -42.89
N ARG A 455 -10.30 29.00 -41.66
CA ARG A 455 -9.79 27.66 -41.35
C ARG A 455 -10.96 26.76 -41.00
N VAL A 456 -11.43 26.04 -42.00
CA VAL A 456 -12.57 25.13 -41.91
C VAL A 456 -12.02 23.71 -41.90
N TRP A 457 -12.42 22.90 -40.92
CA TRP A 457 -11.94 21.51 -40.78
C TRP A 457 -12.88 20.51 -41.41
N GLU A 458 -14.18 20.67 -41.18
CA GLU A 458 -15.19 19.73 -41.65
C GLU A 458 -16.47 20.43 -42.11
N LEU A 459 -17.16 19.79 -43.06
CA LEU A 459 -18.43 20.20 -43.63
C LEU A 459 -19.35 18.98 -43.70
N ILE A 460 -20.57 19.09 -43.19
CA ILE A 460 -21.63 18.08 -43.43
C ILE A 460 -22.95 18.74 -43.82
N CYS A 461 -23.73 18.04 -44.62
CA CYS A 461 -25.13 18.35 -44.86
C CYS A 461 -25.98 17.34 -44.09
N ASP A 462 -26.84 17.81 -43.21
CA ASP A 462 -27.73 16.92 -42.46
C ASP A 462 -28.98 16.52 -43.27
N ARG A 463 -29.77 15.56 -42.75
CA ARG A 463 -30.99 15.07 -43.41
C ARG A 463 -32.04 16.15 -43.67
N ASN A 464 -31.97 17.28 -42.95
CA ASN A 464 -32.86 18.43 -43.11
C ASN A 464 -32.30 19.51 -44.04
N GLN A 465 -31.25 19.19 -44.82
CA GLN A 465 -30.60 20.09 -45.78
C GLN A 465 -30.02 21.36 -45.13
N ARG A 466 -29.50 21.23 -43.90
CA ARG A 466 -28.74 22.27 -43.21
C ARG A 466 -27.26 22.00 -43.37
N LEU A 467 -26.51 23.02 -43.77
CA LEU A 467 -25.06 22.96 -43.90
C LEU A 467 -24.42 23.28 -42.55
N TRP A 468 -23.70 22.31 -41.98
CA TRP A 468 -22.91 22.47 -40.78
C TRP A 468 -21.43 22.60 -41.13
N VAL A 469 -20.75 23.52 -40.45
CA VAL A 469 -19.37 23.91 -40.74
C VAL A 469 -18.58 23.96 -39.44
N GLY A 470 -17.55 23.13 -39.34
CA GLY A 470 -16.61 23.09 -38.23
C GLY A 470 -15.42 24.00 -38.52
N THR A 471 -15.11 24.92 -37.60
CA THR A 471 -13.98 25.84 -37.76
C THR A 471 -13.13 25.90 -36.50
N VAL A 472 -11.97 26.55 -36.58
CA VAL A 472 -11.15 26.87 -35.39
C VAL A 472 -11.79 27.92 -34.47
N GLU A 473 -12.84 28.62 -34.93
CA GLU A 473 -13.51 29.73 -34.23
C GLU A 473 -14.99 29.43 -33.95
N GLY A 474 -15.37 28.16 -33.87
CA GLY A 474 -16.72 27.71 -33.52
C GLY A 474 -17.41 26.89 -34.60
N LEU A 475 -18.64 26.50 -34.28
CA LEU A 475 -19.56 25.78 -35.15
C LEU A 475 -20.45 26.76 -35.88
N ALA A 476 -20.58 26.64 -37.20
CA ALA A 476 -21.50 27.44 -38.00
C ALA A 476 -22.54 26.55 -38.69
N VAL A 477 -23.78 27.04 -38.80
CA VAL A 477 -24.87 26.36 -39.48
C VAL A 477 -25.65 27.31 -40.38
N LYS A 478 -26.09 26.81 -41.54
CA LYS A 478 -26.89 27.57 -42.51
C LYS A 478 -28.04 26.72 -43.05
N ARG A 479 -29.26 27.24 -42.96
CA ARG A 479 -30.43 26.60 -43.60
C ARG A 479 -30.56 27.02 -45.06
N LEU A 480 -31.34 26.26 -45.80
CA LEU A 480 -31.76 26.65 -47.14
C LEU A 480 -32.49 28.01 -47.10
N GLY A 481 -31.96 28.98 -47.85
CA GLY A 481 -32.54 30.32 -47.99
C GLY A 481 -32.05 31.36 -46.97
N ASP A 482 -31.31 30.97 -45.92
CA ASP A 482 -30.72 31.93 -45.00
C ASP A 482 -29.62 32.77 -45.70
N GLU A 483 -29.53 34.06 -45.40
CA GLU A 483 -28.48 34.94 -45.97
C GLU A 483 -27.12 34.66 -45.31
N SER A 484 -27.08 34.52 -43.99
CA SER A 484 -25.86 34.33 -43.18
C SER A 484 -25.84 33.00 -42.42
N PHE A 485 -24.67 32.61 -41.92
CA PHE A 485 -24.53 31.50 -40.98
C PHE A 485 -24.95 31.92 -39.56
N THR A 486 -25.57 31.00 -38.83
CA THR A 486 -25.69 31.07 -37.38
C THR A 486 -24.45 30.45 -36.75
N VAL A 487 -23.83 31.11 -35.77
CA VAL A 487 -22.56 30.68 -35.18
C VAL A 487 -22.73 30.36 -33.69
N PHE A 488 -22.25 29.20 -33.28
CA PHE A 488 -22.11 28.78 -31.89
C PHE A 488 -20.65 28.85 -31.46
N ARG A 489 -20.42 29.45 -30.30
CA ARG A 489 -19.09 29.59 -29.68
C ARG A 489 -19.13 29.07 -28.25
N ALA A 490 -17.94 28.82 -27.69
CA ALA A 490 -17.80 28.47 -26.29
C ALA A 490 -18.24 29.65 -25.41
N GLY A 491 -19.26 29.42 -24.58
CA GLY A 491 -19.92 30.44 -23.76
C GLY A 491 -19.55 30.39 -22.27
N GLY A 492 -18.66 29.47 -21.87
CA GLY A 492 -18.19 29.32 -20.48
C GLY A 492 -19.21 28.74 -19.50
N HIS A 493 -20.44 28.42 -19.95
CA HIS A 493 -21.46 27.74 -19.15
C HIS A 493 -21.59 26.27 -19.56
N ALA A 494 -22.02 25.40 -18.63
CA ALA A 494 -22.01 23.93 -18.79
C ALA A 494 -22.82 23.38 -19.98
N LYS A 495 -23.67 24.22 -20.60
CA LYS A 495 -24.54 23.88 -21.73
C LYS A 495 -24.13 24.55 -23.05
N SER A 496 -23.06 25.36 -23.08
CA SER A 496 -22.55 25.92 -24.34
C SER A 496 -21.72 24.89 -25.09
N LEU A 497 -21.31 25.22 -26.32
CA LEU A 497 -20.24 24.49 -27.00
C LEU A 497 -19.02 24.40 -26.05
N PRO A 498 -18.40 23.22 -25.84
CA PRO A 498 -17.33 23.05 -24.86
C PRO A 498 -16.03 23.72 -25.30
N HIS A 499 -15.77 23.82 -26.60
CA HIS A 499 -14.61 24.53 -27.15
C HIS A 499 -14.88 25.07 -28.57
N ASN A 500 -14.16 26.12 -29.00
CA ASN A 500 -14.34 26.74 -30.31
C ASN A 500 -13.79 25.91 -31.47
N THR A 501 -12.66 25.23 -31.28
CA THR A 501 -12.10 24.34 -32.30
C THR A 501 -12.99 23.13 -32.47
N VAL A 502 -13.66 23.04 -33.62
CA VAL A 502 -14.51 21.92 -34.03
C VAL A 502 -13.76 21.09 -35.07
N ASP A 503 -13.37 19.88 -34.69
CA ASP A 503 -12.58 18.96 -35.53
C ASP A 503 -13.45 17.90 -36.22
N ALA A 504 -14.60 17.57 -35.63
CA ALA A 504 -15.51 16.57 -36.17
C ALA A 504 -17.00 16.98 -36.05
N ILE A 505 -17.81 16.63 -37.05
CA ILE A 505 -19.27 16.82 -37.08
C ILE A 505 -19.91 15.58 -37.71
N ARG A 506 -20.88 14.97 -37.02
CA ARG A 506 -21.67 13.85 -37.53
C ARG A 506 -23.13 14.01 -37.17
N GLU A 507 -24.00 13.46 -38.00
CA GLU A 507 -25.41 13.27 -37.67
C GLU A 507 -25.62 11.79 -37.33
N ASP A 508 -26.22 11.52 -36.17
CA ASP A 508 -26.59 10.15 -35.78
C ASP A 508 -27.92 9.72 -36.41
N ASN A 509 -28.32 8.46 -36.22
CA ASN A 509 -29.54 7.89 -36.79
C ASN A 509 -30.82 8.57 -36.28
N GLU A 510 -30.81 9.09 -35.05
CA GLU A 510 -31.91 9.85 -34.46
C GLU A 510 -31.98 11.31 -34.97
N GLY A 511 -30.94 11.77 -35.65
CA GLY A 511 -30.79 13.12 -36.20
C GLY A 511 -30.12 14.10 -35.24
N ASN A 512 -29.57 13.63 -34.12
CA ASN A 512 -28.77 14.46 -33.24
C ASN A 512 -27.47 14.85 -33.95
N ILE A 513 -27.00 16.05 -33.68
CA ILE A 513 -25.73 16.54 -34.24
C ILE A 513 -24.64 16.34 -33.19
N LEU A 514 -23.67 15.49 -33.52
CA LEU A 514 -22.50 15.17 -32.73
C LEU A 514 -21.35 16.07 -33.17
N ILE A 515 -20.78 16.83 -32.26
CA ILE A 515 -19.73 17.84 -32.53
C ILE A 515 -18.50 17.51 -31.68
N GLY A 516 -17.49 16.94 -32.32
CA GLY A 516 -16.17 16.72 -31.72
C GLY A 516 -15.39 18.03 -31.63
N THR A 517 -14.96 18.38 -30.43
CA THR A 517 -14.15 19.58 -30.17
C THR A 517 -12.88 19.21 -29.42
N THR A 518 -11.97 20.17 -29.25
CA THR A 518 -10.79 19.96 -28.39
C THR A 518 -11.11 19.99 -26.89
N GLY A 519 -12.36 20.24 -26.49
CA GLY A 519 -12.83 20.28 -25.09
C GLY A 519 -13.91 19.25 -24.76
N GLY A 520 -14.09 18.23 -25.60
CA GLY A 520 -15.07 17.16 -25.45
C GLY A 520 -16.01 17.04 -26.64
N LEU A 521 -16.88 16.04 -26.58
CA LEU A 521 -17.94 15.80 -27.56
C LEU A 521 -19.20 16.56 -27.11
N ALA A 522 -19.68 17.48 -27.94
CA ALA A 522 -20.97 18.14 -27.74
C ALA A 522 -22.06 17.43 -28.55
N ILE A 523 -23.24 17.24 -27.97
CA ILE A 523 -24.40 16.61 -28.59
C ILE A 523 -25.52 17.63 -28.58
N LEU A 524 -26.04 17.97 -29.77
CA LEU A 524 -27.22 18.79 -29.94
C LEU A 524 -28.38 17.89 -30.36
N ALA A 525 -29.35 17.74 -29.45
CA ALA A 525 -30.51 16.88 -29.69
C ALA A 525 -31.33 17.40 -30.87
N GLN A 526 -31.83 16.50 -31.72
CA GLN A 526 -32.58 16.89 -32.92
C GLN A 526 -33.80 17.76 -32.60
N SER A 527 -34.45 17.56 -31.44
CA SER A 527 -35.56 18.39 -30.95
C SER A 527 -35.17 19.85 -30.73
N ASP A 528 -33.91 20.10 -30.40
CA ASP A 528 -33.41 21.38 -29.94
C ASP A 528 -32.71 22.16 -31.05
N VAL A 529 -32.34 21.50 -32.16
CA VAL A 529 -31.59 22.12 -33.26
C VAL A 529 -32.30 23.35 -33.83
N ALA A 530 -33.61 23.26 -34.07
CA ALA A 530 -34.35 24.37 -34.66
C ALA A 530 -34.41 25.60 -33.74
N GLU A 531 -34.59 25.39 -32.43
CA GLU A 531 -34.56 26.47 -31.45
C GLU A 531 -33.14 27.03 -31.29
N ALA A 532 -32.12 26.18 -31.20
CA ALA A 532 -30.73 26.56 -31.12
C ALA A 532 -30.30 27.45 -32.30
N ILE A 533 -30.76 27.16 -33.52
CA ILE A 533 -30.48 28.01 -34.69
C ILE A 533 -31.14 29.39 -34.57
N ASN A 534 -32.39 29.45 -34.07
CA ASN A 534 -33.10 30.72 -33.97
C ASN A 534 -32.64 31.57 -32.78
N LYS A 535 -32.10 30.94 -31.72
CA LYS A 535 -31.61 31.57 -30.49
C LYS A 535 -30.27 30.93 -30.06
N PRO A 536 -29.16 31.21 -30.76
CA PRO A 536 -27.89 30.52 -30.53
C PRO A 536 -27.33 30.70 -29.12
N GLU A 537 -27.63 31.83 -28.47
CA GLU A 537 -27.26 32.09 -27.07
C GLU A 537 -28.03 31.24 -26.05
N GLN A 538 -29.13 30.60 -26.45
CA GLN A 538 -29.94 29.71 -25.61
C GLN A 538 -29.72 28.23 -25.94
N ALA A 539 -28.85 27.92 -26.92
CA ALA A 539 -28.53 26.56 -27.29
C ALA A 539 -27.98 25.76 -26.10
N SER A 540 -28.49 24.55 -25.92
CA SER A 540 -28.11 23.65 -24.83
C SER A 540 -27.52 22.37 -25.42
N PHE A 541 -26.20 22.21 -25.25
CA PHE A 541 -25.48 21.00 -25.64
C PHE A 541 -25.34 20.06 -24.45
N THR A 542 -25.47 18.76 -24.69
CA THR A 542 -24.98 17.72 -23.78
C THR A 542 -23.50 17.51 -24.05
N VAL A 543 -22.66 17.58 -23.01
CA VAL A 543 -21.20 17.48 -23.18
C VAL A 543 -20.69 16.18 -22.55
N LEU A 544 -19.94 15.41 -23.34
CA LEU A 544 -19.16 14.27 -22.89
C LEU A 544 -17.67 14.65 -22.92
N ASP A 545 -17.03 14.60 -21.76
CA ASP A 545 -15.62 14.96 -21.56
C ASP A 545 -14.93 13.93 -20.63
N THR A 546 -13.71 14.22 -20.21
CA THR A 546 -12.95 13.40 -19.26
C THR A 546 -13.66 13.19 -17.92
N ARG A 547 -14.55 14.10 -17.49
CA ARG A 547 -15.36 13.94 -16.27
C ARG A 547 -16.49 12.94 -16.49
N ALA A 548 -16.98 12.81 -17.72
CA ALA A 548 -17.93 11.77 -18.11
C ALA A 548 -17.26 10.39 -18.29
N GLY A 549 -15.92 10.33 -18.33
CA GLY A 549 -15.13 9.11 -18.43
C GLY A 549 -14.35 8.95 -19.74
N LEU A 550 -14.37 9.94 -20.64
CA LEU A 550 -13.57 9.89 -21.86
C LEU A 550 -12.06 9.86 -21.55
N PRO A 551 -11.21 9.22 -22.38
CA PRO A 551 -9.78 9.13 -22.15
C PRO A 551 -9.06 10.46 -22.40
N SER A 552 -9.64 11.36 -23.21
CA SER A 552 -9.15 12.71 -23.50
C SER A 552 -10.30 13.59 -24.01
N ASP A 553 -10.20 14.89 -23.77
CA ASP A 553 -11.17 15.90 -24.24
C ASP A 553 -10.97 16.25 -25.73
N ALA A 554 -9.80 15.95 -26.31
CA ALA A 554 -9.55 16.23 -27.73
C ALA A 554 -10.18 15.16 -28.62
N ILE A 555 -11.33 15.47 -29.23
CA ILE A 555 -12.11 14.56 -30.07
C ILE A 555 -11.74 14.72 -31.54
N PHE A 556 -11.32 13.63 -32.17
CA PHE A 556 -10.86 13.63 -33.56
C PHE A 556 -11.90 13.11 -34.54
N ALA A 557 -12.67 12.10 -34.17
CA ALA A 557 -13.79 11.60 -34.97
C ALA A 557 -14.81 10.89 -34.08
N VAL A 558 -16.04 10.80 -34.58
CA VAL A 558 -17.14 10.09 -33.93
C VAL A 558 -17.85 9.23 -34.96
N LEU A 559 -18.26 8.01 -34.59
CA LEU A 559 -19.12 7.13 -35.39
C LEU A 559 -20.20 6.51 -34.50
N GLU A 560 -21.34 6.18 -35.08
CA GLU A 560 -22.43 5.48 -34.39
C GLU A 560 -22.53 4.02 -34.88
N ASP A 561 -22.56 3.07 -33.96
CA ASP A 561 -22.82 1.65 -34.29
C ASP A 561 -24.32 1.33 -34.37
N GLU A 562 -24.66 0.10 -34.78
CA GLU A 562 -26.07 -0.36 -34.87
C GLU A 562 -26.79 -0.44 -33.51
N SER A 563 -26.06 -0.36 -32.40
CA SER A 563 -26.62 -0.33 -31.04
C SER A 563 -26.86 1.09 -30.51
N ALA A 564 -26.72 2.10 -31.38
CA ALA A 564 -26.75 3.52 -31.05
C ALA A 564 -25.64 3.94 -30.06
N ALA A 565 -24.53 3.20 -29.98
CA ALA A 565 -23.38 3.59 -29.19
C ALA A 565 -22.42 4.44 -30.03
N TYR A 566 -21.82 5.45 -29.41
CA TYR A 566 -20.86 6.33 -30.06
C TYR A 566 -19.44 5.84 -29.86
N TRP A 567 -18.71 5.68 -30.94
CA TRP A 567 -17.28 5.36 -30.97
C TRP A 567 -16.49 6.63 -31.29
N ILE A 568 -15.65 7.04 -30.36
CA ILE A 568 -15.06 8.36 -30.29
C ILE A 568 -13.54 8.21 -30.31
N SER A 569 -12.88 8.61 -31.39
CA SER A 569 -11.41 8.68 -31.39
C SER A 569 -10.94 9.98 -30.74
N THR A 570 -9.89 9.87 -29.93
CA THR A 570 -9.35 10.97 -29.14
C THR A 570 -7.83 11.02 -29.25
N SER A 571 -7.19 12.02 -28.62
CA SER A 571 -5.73 12.05 -28.47
C SER A 571 -5.13 11.00 -27.53
N ARG A 572 -5.97 10.19 -26.86
CA ARG A 572 -5.56 9.10 -25.97
C ARG A 572 -6.31 7.79 -26.26
N GLY A 573 -6.47 7.44 -27.53
CA GLY A 573 -7.14 6.21 -27.95
C GLY A 573 -8.61 6.41 -28.31
N ILE A 574 -9.39 5.33 -28.30
CA ILE A 574 -10.81 5.32 -28.69
C ILE A 574 -11.68 5.11 -27.45
N ALA A 575 -12.88 5.69 -27.42
CA ALA A 575 -13.87 5.42 -26.40
C ALA A 575 -15.19 4.96 -27.04
N ARG A 576 -15.86 4.00 -26.41
CA ARG A 576 -17.23 3.61 -26.73
C ARG A 576 -18.17 4.16 -25.65
N TYR A 577 -19.12 5.00 -26.04
CA TYR A 577 -20.15 5.56 -25.18
C TYR A 577 -21.51 4.92 -25.49
N GLU A 578 -22.08 4.22 -24.51
CA GLU A 578 -23.42 3.65 -24.62
C GLU A 578 -24.46 4.70 -24.25
N THR A 579 -25.22 5.17 -25.24
CA THR A 579 -26.23 6.22 -25.08
C THR A 579 -27.31 5.88 -24.06
N ASN A 580 -27.73 4.60 -23.99
CA ASN A 580 -28.77 4.14 -23.08
C ASN A 580 -28.35 4.09 -21.60
N SER A 581 -27.10 3.72 -21.32
CA SER A 581 -26.59 3.50 -19.95
C SER A 581 -25.71 4.65 -19.44
N GLY A 582 -25.20 5.50 -20.34
CA GLY A 582 -24.18 6.51 -20.04
C GLY A 582 -22.79 5.92 -19.81
N ARG A 583 -22.60 4.62 -20.08
CA ARG A 583 -21.34 3.92 -19.82
C ARG A 583 -20.28 4.31 -20.85
N VAL A 584 -19.08 4.63 -20.37
CA VAL A 584 -17.90 4.87 -21.21
C VAL A 584 -16.91 3.73 -21.04
N THR A 585 -16.52 3.13 -22.16
CA THR A 585 -15.45 2.13 -22.23
C THR A 585 -14.30 2.67 -23.07
N CYS A 586 -13.16 2.92 -22.44
CA CYS A 586 -11.95 3.38 -23.14
C CYS A 586 -11.18 2.19 -23.72
N LEU A 587 -10.58 2.38 -24.89
CA LEU A 587 -9.69 1.46 -25.57
C LEU A 587 -8.29 2.10 -25.68
N ASP A 588 -7.25 1.31 -25.43
CA ASP A 588 -5.85 1.73 -25.54
C ASP A 588 -5.02 0.74 -26.40
N ARG A 589 -3.69 0.86 -26.39
CA ARG A 589 -2.80 -0.03 -27.14
C ARG A 589 -2.94 -1.51 -26.77
N SER A 590 -3.24 -1.82 -25.51
CA SER A 590 -3.50 -3.18 -25.04
C SER A 590 -4.83 -3.74 -25.57
N ASP A 591 -5.71 -2.89 -26.09
CA ASP A 591 -6.92 -3.29 -26.82
C ASP A 591 -6.64 -3.65 -28.28
N GLY A 592 -5.41 -3.51 -28.78
CA GLY A 592 -5.11 -3.70 -30.21
C GLY A 592 -5.14 -2.41 -31.04
N LEU A 593 -5.16 -1.24 -30.40
CA LEU A 593 -5.03 0.03 -31.12
C LEU A 593 -3.62 0.23 -31.72
N GLN A 594 -3.55 0.82 -32.91
CA GLN A 594 -2.30 1.17 -33.60
C GLN A 594 -1.39 2.08 -32.76
N GLY A 595 -2.00 2.92 -31.92
CA GLY A 595 -1.37 3.91 -31.08
C GLY A 595 -2.43 4.75 -30.37
N TYR A 596 -1.99 5.74 -29.59
CA TYR A 596 -2.90 6.70 -28.94
C TYR A 596 -3.37 7.82 -29.88
N GLU A 597 -2.57 8.12 -30.90
CA GLU A 597 -2.76 9.27 -31.79
C GLU A 597 -3.50 8.85 -33.05
N PHE A 598 -4.76 9.27 -33.15
CA PHE A 598 -5.60 9.14 -34.34
C PHE A 598 -5.65 10.46 -35.11
N ASN A 599 -5.94 10.40 -36.41
CA ASN A 599 -6.03 11.60 -37.23
C ASN A 599 -7.45 12.17 -37.24
N SER A 600 -7.57 13.50 -37.16
CA SER A 600 -8.84 14.23 -37.20
C SER A 600 -9.67 13.89 -38.44
N GLY A 601 -10.97 13.64 -38.26
CA GLY A 601 -11.92 13.28 -39.32
C GLY A 601 -11.69 11.91 -39.96
N CYS A 602 -10.61 11.19 -39.59
CA CYS A 602 -10.19 9.95 -40.25
C CYS A 602 -10.91 8.73 -39.65
N ALA A 603 -12.24 8.69 -39.83
CA ALA A 603 -13.06 7.56 -39.43
C ALA A 603 -14.20 7.30 -40.42
N LEU A 604 -14.52 6.02 -40.65
CA LEU A 604 -15.56 5.58 -41.57
C LEU A 604 -16.30 4.36 -41.03
N LYS A 605 -17.63 4.34 -41.19
CA LYS A 605 -18.45 3.14 -40.99
C LYS A 605 -18.69 2.47 -42.34
N LEU A 606 -18.36 1.18 -42.44
CA LEU A 606 -18.58 0.37 -43.63
C LEU A 606 -20.02 -0.15 -43.71
N PRO A 607 -20.50 -0.56 -44.91
CA PRO A 607 -21.88 -1.05 -45.09
C PRO A 607 -22.24 -2.29 -44.26
N ASP A 608 -21.26 -3.09 -43.86
CA ASP A 608 -21.44 -4.26 -42.98
C ASP A 608 -21.47 -3.90 -41.48
N GLY A 609 -21.34 -2.61 -41.15
CA GLY A 609 -21.36 -2.10 -39.78
C GLY A 609 -20.00 -2.03 -39.10
N LYS A 610 -18.92 -2.48 -39.74
CA LYS A 610 -17.55 -2.33 -39.20
C LYS A 610 -17.15 -0.86 -39.16
N LEU A 611 -16.40 -0.49 -38.13
CA LEU A 611 -15.90 0.86 -37.91
C LEU A 611 -14.39 0.89 -38.19
N VAL A 612 -13.96 1.87 -38.96
CA VAL A 612 -12.59 2.02 -39.42
C VAL A 612 -12.04 3.35 -38.92
N PHE A 613 -10.90 3.33 -38.24
CA PHE A 613 -10.23 4.52 -37.70
C PHE A 613 -8.77 4.57 -38.19
N GLY A 614 -8.38 5.67 -38.82
CA GLY A 614 -7.02 5.90 -39.28
C GLY A 614 -6.19 6.72 -38.28
N GLY A 615 -4.92 6.38 -38.15
CA GLY A 615 -3.98 7.11 -37.32
C GLY A 615 -2.55 7.06 -37.86
N VAL A 616 -1.60 7.50 -37.03
CA VAL A 616 -0.22 7.73 -37.45
C VAL A 616 0.59 6.44 -37.74
N LYS A 617 0.11 5.27 -37.30
CA LYS A 617 0.74 3.96 -37.55
C LYS A 617 -0.15 2.96 -38.29
N GLY A 618 -1.30 3.38 -38.82
CA GLY A 618 -2.11 2.54 -39.69
C GLY A 618 -3.60 2.68 -39.44
N ILE A 619 -4.31 1.56 -39.61
CA ILE A 619 -5.77 1.50 -39.53
C ILE A 619 -6.19 0.53 -38.43
N ASN A 620 -7.14 0.96 -37.60
CA ASN A 620 -7.89 0.07 -36.73
C ASN A 620 -9.26 -0.24 -37.34
N VAL A 621 -9.63 -1.52 -37.31
CA VAL A 621 -10.95 -2.01 -37.73
C VAL A 621 -11.63 -2.65 -36.53
N ILE A 622 -12.81 -2.16 -36.20
CA ILE A 622 -13.60 -2.60 -35.06
C ILE A 622 -14.90 -3.19 -35.60
N ASP A 623 -15.25 -4.38 -35.14
CA ASP A 623 -16.52 -5.04 -35.43
C ASP A 623 -17.42 -4.92 -34.18
N PRO A 624 -18.37 -3.96 -34.11
CA PRO A 624 -19.11 -3.70 -32.87
C PRO A 624 -19.94 -4.89 -32.36
N PRO A 625 -20.63 -5.70 -33.19
CA PRO A 625 -21.27 -6.94 -32.75
C PRO A 625 -20.31 -7.96 -32.12
N MET A 626 -19.08 -8.05 -32.64
CA MET A 626 -18.04 -8.93 -32.11
C MET A 626 -17.29 -8.34 -30.92
N PHE A 627 -17.43 -7.03 -30.69
CA PHE A 627 -16.91 -6.34 -29.52
C PHE A 627 -17.68 -6.78 -28.26
N GLN A 628 -17.32 -7.97 -27.77
CA GLN A 628 -17.80 -8.47 -26.51
C GLN A 628 -16.93 -7.90 -25.40
N PHE A 629 -17.40 -6.80 -24.81
CA PHE A 629 -16.95 -6.48 -23.47
C PHE A 629 -17.51 -7.55 -22.54
N LYS A 630 -16.71 -8.59 -22.22
CA LYS A 630 -17.09 -9.61 -21.22
C LYS A 630 -17.47 -8.86 -19.95
N ARG A 631 -18.78 -8.81 -19.67
CA ARG A 631 -19.33 -8.22 -18.46
C ARG A 631 -18.71 -8.98 -17.28
N GLU A 632 -18.27 -8.20 -16.30
CA GLU A 632 -17.88 -8.62 -14.95
C GLU A 632 -16.46 -9.21 -14.81
N PRO A 633 -15.63 -8.71 -13.87
CA PRO A 633 -14.61 -9.58 -13.29
C PRO A 633 -15.35 -10.72 -12.57
N SER A 634 -15.33 -11.93 -13.13
CA SER A 634 -15.83 -13.13 -12.44
C SER A 634 -15.02 -13.50 -11.19
N VAL A 635 -14.06 -12.67 -10.78
CA VAL A 635 -13.11 -12.91 -9.69
C VAL A 635 -13.29 -11.84 -8.63
N ALA A 636 -13.68 -12.24 -7.41
CA ALA A 636 -13.68 -11.36 -6.26
C ALA A 636 -12.23 -11.01 -5.86
N PRO A 637 -11.96 -9.81 -5.29
CA PRO A 637 -10.65 -9.50 -4.73
C PRO A 637 -10.20 -10.57 -3.74
N LEU A 638 -8.93 -10.95 -3.80
CA LEU A 638 -8.31 -11.92 -2.89
C LEU A 638 -7.35 -11.17 -1.94
N ILE A 639 -7.49 -11.38 -0.63
CA ILE A 639 -6.50 -10.88 0.34
C ILE A 639 -5.20 -11.66 0.14
N THR A 640 -4.13 -10.94 -0.16
CA THR A 640 -2.77 -11.46 -0.37
C THR A 640 -1.95 -11.38 0.92
N GLN A 641 -2.27 -10.42 1.79
CA GLN A 641 -1.58 -10.25 3.07
C GLN A 641 -2.50 -9.62 4.12
N ALA A 642 -2.42 -10.10 5.36
CA ALA A 642 -3.04 -9.47 6.52
C ALA A 642 -2.09 -9.48 7.72
N LEU A 643 -1.63 -8.30 8.16
CA LEU A 643 -0.69 -8.14 9.28
C LEU A 643 -1.39 -7.46 10.46
N TYR A 644 -1.02 -7.84 11.69
CA TYR A 644 -1.37 -7.09 12.90
C TYR A 644 -0.18 -7.01 13.87
N ASN A 645 0.07 -5.83 14.45
CA ASN A 645 1.10 -5.58 15.49
C ASN A 645 2.55 -5.97 15.11
N GLU A 646 3.02 -5.60 13.91
CA GLU A 646 4.42 -5.73 13.42
C GLU A 646 5.09 -7.12 13.54
N ARG A 647 4.37 -8.16 13.97
CA ARG A 647 4.86 -9.55 13.95
C ARG A 647 4.75 -10.11 12.54
N GLN A 648 5.89 -10.50 11.98
CA GLN A 648 6.00 -11.35 10.78
C GLN A 648 5.36 -12.74 10.95
N ASP A 649 4.84 -13.09 12.13
CA ASP A 649 4.00 -14.29 12.35
C ASP A 649 2.64 -14.21 11.63
N ALA A 650 2.39 -13.12 10.91
CA ALA A 650 1.25 -12.96 10.04
C ALA A 650 1.24 -14.02 8.94
N VAL A 651 0.15 -14.79 8.90
CA VAL A 651 -0.14 -15.80 7.88
C VAL A 651 0.17 -15.20 6.50
N PRO A 652 1.23 -15.66 5.80
CA PRO A 652 1.37 -15.36 4.38
C PRO A 652 0.17 -16.01 3.71
N ILE A 653 -0.79 -15.21 3.25
CA ILE A 653 -1.95 -15.73 2.54
C ILE A 653 -1.49 -15.94 1.10
N ASP A 654 -0.62 -16.92 0.90
CA ASP A 654 -0.11 -17.29 -0.42
C ASP A 654 -1.17 -18.11 -1.19
N GLY A 655 -2.40 -17.60 -1.28
CA GLY A 655 -3.51 -18.24 -1.97
C GLY A 655 -4.63 -18.77 -1.08
N PHE A 656 -4.59 -18.64 0.25
CA PHE A 656 -5.74 -19.07 1.06
C PHE A 656 -6.92 -18.09 0.97
N LYS A 657 -8.13 -18.60 0.70
CA LYS A 657 -9.35 -17.83 0.94
C LYS A 657 -9.55 -17.72 2.45
N LEU A 658 -9.24 -16.57 3.03
CA LEU A 658 -9.48 -16.33 4.46
C LEU A 658 -11.00 -16.31 4.72
N GLU A 659 -11.50 -17.27 5.50
CA GLU A 659 -12.94 -17.36 5.80
C GLU A 659 -13.35 -16.50 6.99
N ALA A 660 -12.46 -16.33 7.97
CA ALA A 660 -12.65 -15.46 9.13
C ALA A 660 -11.30 -15.14 9.79
N MET A 661 -11.24 -14.06 10.56
CA MET A 661 -10.08 -13.67 11.35
C MET A 661 -10.47 -13.47 12.82
N GLU A 662 -9.74 -14.07 13.75
CA GLU A 662 -9.89 -13.81 15.18
C GLU A 662 -8.66 -13.12 15.74
N ILE A 663 -8.82 -11.93 16.34
CA ILE A 663 -7.72 -11.09 16.82
C ILE A 663 -7.92 -10.79 18.31
N PRO A 664 -6.98 -11.09 19.21
CA PRO A 664 -7.04 -10.61 20.60
C PRO A 664 -7.03 -9.08 20.67
N VAL A 665 -7.89 -8.46 21.49
CA VAL A 665 -8.01 -6.98 21.56
C VAL A 665 -6.70 -6.25 21.84
N GLY A 666 -5.78 -6.84 22.61
CA GLY A 666 -4.44 -6.28 22.86
C GLY A 666 -3.49 -6.31 21.65
N GLN A 667 -3.89 -6.97 20.57
CA GLN A 667 -3.15 -7.11 19.31
C GLN A 667 -3.87 -6.40 18.15
N ALA A 668 -5.03 -5.79 18.37
CA ALA A 668 -5.82 -5.07 17.37
C ALA A 668 -5.37 -3.60 17.20
N LEU A 669 -4.06 -3.34 17.37
CA LEU A 669 -3.40 -2.05 17.14
C LEU A 669 -2.68 -2.13 15.80
N GLY A 670 -3.16 -1.40 14.79
CA GLY A 670 -2.59 -1.41 13.43
C GLY A 670 -2.78 -2.74 12.70
N MET A 671 -3.84 -2.86 11.91
CA MET A 671 -4.10 -3.99 11.02
C MET A 671 -3.91 -3.57 9.57
N PHE A 672 -2.95 -4.17 8.88
CA PHE A 672 -2.68 -3.92 7.46
C PHE A 672 -3.31 -5.02 6.61
N ILE A 673 -4.02 -4.64 5.56
CA ILE A 673 -4.61 -5.55 4.57
C ILE A 673 -4.05 -5.19 3.19
N ASP A 674 -3.42 -6.16 2.52
CA ASP A 674 -3.09 -6.12 1.09
C ASP A 674 -3.97 -7.14 0.36
N PHE A 675 -4.40 -6.80 -0.84
CA PHE A 675 -5.23 -7.64 -1.68
C PHE A 675 -4.87 -7.48 -3.15
N SER A 676 -5.28 -8.43 -3.98
CA SER A 676 -5.15 -8.34 -5.42
C SER A 676 -6.40 -8.82 -6.13
N LEU A 677 -6.64 -8.24 -7.30
CA LEU A 677 -7.64 -8.73 -8.24
C LEU A 677 -6.93 -9.61 -9.25
N LEU A 678 -7.15 -10.93 -9.17
CA LEU A 678 -6.54 -11.92 -10.07
C LEU A 678 -7.26 -11.98 -11.42
N ASP A 679 -7.70 -10.82 -11.90
CA ASP A 679 -8.07 -10.56 -13.29
C ASP A 679 -6.87 -9.92 -13.98
N LEU A 680 -6.06 -10.77 -14.61
CA LEU A 680 -4.78 -10.37 -15.17
C LEU A 680 -4.95 -9.65 -16.51
N ARG A 681 -6.16 -9.58 -17.08
CA ARG A 681 -6.44 -8.91 -18.36
C ARG A 681 -6.09 -7.43 -18.29
N ARG A 682 -6.68 -6.70 -17.32
CA ARG A 682 -6.48 -5.25 -17.09
C ARG A 682 -6.60 -4.84 -15.62
N PRO A 683 -5.62 -5.23 -14.78
CA PRO A 683 -5.63 -4.96 -13.34
C PRO A 683 -5.70 -3.46 -12.96
N ASP A 684 -5.20 -2.59 -13.83
CA ASP A 684 -5.05 -1.14 -13.65
C ASP A 684 -6.33 -0.33 -13.90
N ARG A 685 -7.32 -0.92 -14.58
CA ARG A 685 -8.58 -0.22 -14.89
C ARG A 685 -9.61 -0.27 -13.77
N PHE A 686 -9.39 -1.10 -12.75
CA PHE A 686 -10.31 -1.24 -11.64
C PHE A 686 -10.06 -0.20 -10.56
N GLN A 687 -11.15 0.42 -10.10
CA GLN A 687 -11.17 1.20 -8.88
C GLN A 687 -11.66 0.34 -7.71
N PHE A 688 -11.02 0.50 -6.56
CA PHE A 688 -11.33 -0.29 -5.37
C PHE A 688 -11.98 0.55 -4.29
N PHE A 689 -12.94 -0.04 -3.61
CA PHE A 689 -13.56 0.55 -2.43
C PHE A 689 -13.65 -0.48 -1.33
N TRP A 690 -13.56 -0.02 -0.10
CA TRP A 690 -13.66 -0.87 1.07
C TRP A 690 -14.59 -0.26 2.12
N ARG A 691 -15.12 -1.12 2.99
CA ARG A 691 -15.76 -0.69 4.24
C ARG A 691 -15.64 -1.79 5.29
N LEU A 692 -15.78 -1.41 6.55
CA LEU A 692 -15.81 -2.34 7.67
C LEU A 692 -17.17 -2.20 8.34
N ASP A 693 -18.07 -3.14 8.07
CA ASP A 693 -19.39 -3.17 8.72
C ASP A 693 -19.17 -3.30 10.24
N GLY A 694 -19.80 -2.42 11.03
CA GLY A 694 -19.56 -2.27 12.47
C GLY A 694 -18.70 -1.05 12.84
N LEU A 695 -18.03 -0.42 11.87
CA LEU A 695 -17.28 0.83 12.05
C LEU A 695 -17.65 1.93 11.04
N HIS A 696 -17.89 1.57 9.77
CA HIS A 696 -18.16 2.51 8.68
C HIS A 696 -19.57 2.35 8.11
N ASP A 697 -20.28 3.45 7.89
CA ASP A 697 -21.61 3.47 7.24
C ASP A 697 -21.54 3.68 5.71
N THR A 698 -20.40 4.15 5.19
CA THR A 698 -20.20 4.45 3.75
C THR A 698 -18.97 3.75 3.18
N TRP A 699 -18.95 3.54 1.86
CA TRP A 699 -17.79 3.02 1.14
C TRP A 699 -16.65 4.05 1.08
N LEU A 700 -15.43 3.61 1.37
CA LEU A 700 -14.22 4.42 1.29
C LEU A 700 -13.42 4.05 0.02
N PRO A 701 -13.04 5.01 -0.84
CA PRO A 701 -12.25 4.74 -2.04
C PRO A 701 -10.78 4.45 -1.70
N LEU A 702 -10.16 3.52 -2.44
CA LEU A 702 -8.72 3.20 -2.35
C LEU A 702 -7.91 3.72 -3.56
N SER A 703 -8.56 4.39 -4.51
CA SER A 703 -7.93 4.73 -5.80
C SER A 703 -7.27 3.47 -6.41
N GLN A 704 -6.02 3.58 -6.88
CA GLN A 704 -5.20 2.49 -7.41
C GLN A 704 -4.45 1.69 -6.33
N LYS A 705 -4.57 2.05 -5.04
CA LYS A 705 -3.93 1.28 -3.96
C LYS A 705 -4.69 -0.01 -3.75
N ARG A 706 -3.95 -1.11 -3.59
CA ARG A 706 -4.51 -2.42 -3.22
C ARG A 706 -4.17 -2.83 -1.79
N SER A 707 -3.98 -1.82 -0.94
CA SER A 707 -3.76 -2.01 0.49
C SER A 707 -4.30 -0.85 1.30
N PHE A 708 -4.65 -1.14 2.55
CA PHE A 708 -5.11 -0.17 3.53
C PHE A 708 -4.80 -0.63 4.96
N GLU A 709 -4.82 0.31 5.89
CA GLU A 709 -4.54 0.06 7.30
C GLU A 709 -5.73 0.49 8.16
N ILE A 710 -6.04 -0.32 9.16
CA ILE A 710 -7.04 -0.07 10.20
C ILE A 710 -6.29 0.17 11.51
N THR A 711 -6.33 1.39 12.02
CA THR A 711 -5.48 1.85 13.13
C THR A 711 -5.83 1.21 14.47
N SER A 712 -7.11 1.06 14.81
CA SER A 712 -7.53 0.42 16.06
C SER A 712 -8.94 -0.17 15.96
N LEU A 713 -9.14 -1.37 16.50
CA LEU A 713 -10.47 -1.99 16.63
C LEU A 713 -10.79 -2.32 18.08
N ASN A 714 -11.99 -1.93 18.52
CA ASN A 714 -12.53 -2.37 19.81
C ASN A 714 -12.98 -3.83 19.72
N SER A 715 -13.12 -4.51 20.87
CA SER A 715 -13.69 -5.86 20.91
C SER A 715 -15.08 -5.88 20.29
N GLY A 716 -15.34 -6.80 19.35
CA GLY A 716 -16.58 -6.85 18.59
C GLY A 716 -16.46 -7.71 17.35
N ASP A 717 -17.59 -7.91 16.67
CA ASP A 717 -17.68 -8.60 15.40
C ASP A 717 -17.81 -7.55 14.28
N TYR A 718 -16.93 -7.65 13.28
CA TYR A 718 -16.89 -6.78 12.12
C TYR A 718 -16.95 -7.61 10.85
N VAL A 719 -17.33 -7.00 9.72
CA VAL A 719 -17.22 -7.64 8.40
C VAL A 719 -16.50 -6.69 7.46
N LEU A 720 -15.28 -7.06 7.06
CA LEU A 720 -14.56 -6.35 6.02
C LEU A 720 -15.20 -6.66 4.67
N ARG A 721 -15.56 -5.62 3.93
CA ARG A 721 -16.06 -5.71 2.57
C ARG A 721 -15.18 -4.96 1.59
N LEU A 722 -14.89 -5.61 0.46
CA LEU A 722 -14.28 -4.99 -0.71
C LEU A 722 -15.27 -5.02 -1.88
N LYS A 723 -15.22 -4.00 -2.73
CA LYS A 723 -15.89 -3.98 -4.04
C LYS A 723 -14.96 -3.40 -5.09
N THR A 724 -15.20 -3.78 -6.34
CA THR A 724 -14.46 -3.32 -7.51
C THR A 724 -15.40 -2.61 -8.49
N CYS A 725 -14.94 -1.52 -9.09
CA CYS A 725 -15.67 -0.83 -10.14
C CYS A 725 -14.77 -0.71 -11.37
N PHE A 726 -15.25 -1.14 -12.53
CA PHE A 726 -14.49 -1.10 -13.78
C PHE A 726 -14.76 0.19 -14.56
N SER A 727 -15.99 0.69 -14.51
CA SER A 727 -16.41 1.90 -15.24
C SER A 727 -17.13 2.88 -14.32
N ASN A 728 -17.48 4.04 -14.87
CA ASN A 728 -18.27 5.08 -14.22
C ASN A 728 -19.70 4.63 -13.84
N VAL A 729 -20.18 3.52 -14.40
CA VAL A 729 -21.56 3.02 -14.20
C VAL A 729 -21.59 1.61 -13.61
N ASP A 730 -20.60 0.76 -13.92
CA ASP A 730 -20.56 -0.63 -13.46
C ASP A 730 -19.63 -0.79 -12.25
N CYS A 731 -20.23 -0.71 -11.06
CA CYS A 731 -19.63 -1.28 -9.86
C CYS A 731 -20.10 -2.72 -9.74
N LEU A 732 -19.16 -3.66 -9.83
CA LEU A 732 -19.50 -5.04 -9.52
C LEU A 732 -19.56 -5.20 -8.00
N GLU A 733 -20.70 -5.67 -7.51
CA GLU A 733 -20.85 -6.14 -6.15
C GLU A 733 -20.22 -7.55 -5.99
N SER A 734 -18.99 -7.76 -6.46
CA SER A 734 -18.20 -8.93 -6.05
C SER A 734 -17.66 -8.68 -4.64
N HIS A 735 -18.45 -9.05 -3.64
CA HIS A 735 -18.07 -8.87 -2.25
C HIS A 735 -17.11 -9.96 -1.80
N LEU A 736 -15.83 -9.62 -1.67
CA LEU A 736 -15.07 -10.25 -0.60
C LEU A 736 -15.71 -9.80 0.70
N SER A 737 -16.24 -10.75 1.47
CA SER A 737 -16.73 -10.51 2.83
C SER A 737 -15.89 -11.34 3.78
N LEU A 738 -15.10 -10.68 4.62
CA LEU A 738 -14.28 -11.32 5.63
C LEU A 738 -14.80 -10.95 7.02
N PRO A 739 -15.43 -11.89 7.75
CA PRO A 739 -15.70 -11.76 9.17
C PRO A 739 -14.40 -11.55 9.97
N ILE A 740 -14.38 -10.52 10.81
CA ILE A 740 -13.27 -10.21 11.72
C ILE A 740 -13.84 -10.12 13.14
N ARG A 741 -13.35 -10.97 14.04
CA ARG A 741 -13.75 -11.01 15.44
C ARG A 741 -12.62 -10.56 16.33
N VAL A 742 -12.80 -9.42 17.00
CA VAL A 742 -11.84 -8.92 17.98
C VAL A 742 -12.21 -9.47 19.36
N ILE A 743 -11.45 -10.47 19.81
CA ILE A 743 -11.68 -11.21 21.05
C ILE A 743 -11.40 -10.28 22.26
N PRO A 744 -12.39 -10.11 23.18
CA PRO A 744 -12.18 -9.35 24.40
C PRO A 744 -11.10 -9.97 25.30
N SER A 745 -10.40 -9.12 26.05
CA SER A 745 -9.40 -9.57 27.03
C SER A 745 -10.03 -10.49 28.09
N ILE A 746 -9.24 -11.36 28.73
CA ILE A 746 -9.73 -12.30 29.76
C ILE A 746 -10.53 -11.57 30.85
N TRP A 747 -10.12 -10.35 31.21
CA TRP A 747 -10.75 -9.49 32.22
C TRP A 747 -12.11 -8.91 31.79
N GLU A 748 -12.37 -8.84 30.47
CA GLU A 748 -13.62 -8.32 29.91
C GLU A 748 -14.70 -9.41 29.80
N ARG A 749 -14.31 -10.68 29.92
CA ARG A 749 -15.24 -11.82 29.87
C ARG A 749 -16.09 -11.90 31.13
N THR A 750 -17.38 -12.17 30.95
CA THR A 750 -18.38 -12.20 32.03
C THR A 750 -18.01 -13.17 33.16
N TRP A 751 -17.47 -14.35 32.84
CA TRP A 751 -17.09 -15.34 33.85
C TRP A 751 -15.92 -14.86 34.73
N MET A 752 -14.98 -14.10 34.18
CA MET A 752 -13.84 -13.55 34.93
C MET A 752 -14.29 -12.43 35.87
N ARG A 753 -15.23 -11.58 35.40
CA ARG A 753 -15.90 -10.58 36.26
C ARG A 753 -16.64 -11.26 37.42
N VAL A 754 -17.37 -12.34 37.15
CA VAL A 754 -18.04 -13.15 38.19
C VAL A 754 -17.03 -13.76 39.16
N LEU A 755 -15.92 -14.32 38.66
CA LEU A 755 -14.85 -14.87 39.50
C LEU A 755 -14.25 -13.80 40.41
N LEU A 756 -13.97 -12.60 39.89
CA LEU A 756 -13.46 -11.48 40.68
C LEU A 756 -14.45 -11.04 41.75
N VAL A 757 -15.75 -11.00 41.44
CA VAL A 757 -16.80 -10.71 42.43
C VAL A 757 -16.88 -11.78 43.50
N VAL A 758 -16.78 -13.07 43.13
CA VAL A 758 -16.77 -14.19 44.09
C VAL A 758 -15.53 -14.14 44.98
N LEU A 759 -14.35 -13.88 44.42
CA LEU A 759 -13.10 -13.72 45.16
C LEU A 759 -13.19 -12.52 46.11
N ALA A 760 -13.70 -11.37 45.65
CA ALA A 760 -13.92 -10.20 46.47
C ALA A 760 -14.91 -10.49 47.61
N ALA A 761 -16.02 -11.19 47.34
CA ALA A 761 -16.99 -11.59 48.35
C ALA A 761 -16.40 -12.57 49.37
N ALA A 762 -15.60 -13.54 48.93
CA ALA A 762 -14.89 -14.47 49.81
C ALA A 762 -13.86 -13.75 50.69
N LEU A 763 -13.15 -12.77 50.13
CA LEU A 763 -12.16 -11.97 50.84
C LEU A 763 -12.82 -11.01 51.84
N LEU A 764 -13.94 -10.39 51.49
CA LEU A 764 -14.78 -9.59 52.40
C LEU A 764 -15.40 -10.44 53.51
N ASN A 765 -15.84 -11.66 53.20
CA ASN A 765 -16.37 -12.58 54.19
C ASN A 765 -15.27 -13.06 55.15
N GLY A 766 -14.09 -13.41 54.63
CA GLY A 766 -12.90 -13.72 55.42
C GLY A 766 -12.50 -12.55 56.33
N LEU A 767 -12.47 -11.33 55.79
CA LEU A 767 -12.19 -10.11 56.53
C LEU A 767 -13.23 -9.86 57.63
N TYR A 768 -14.52 -10.06 57.35
CA TYR A 768 -15.60 -9.95 58.33
C TYR A 768 -15.40 -10.91 59.52
N PHE A 769 -15.05 -12.18 59.27
CA PHE A 769 -14.78 -13.14 60.33
C PHE A 769 -13.53 -12.80 61.15
N VAL A 770 -12.45 -12.33 60.50
CA VAL A 770 -11.22 -11.88 61.17
C VAL A 770 -11.49 -10.66 62.04
N LEU A 771 -12.18 -9.64 61.53
CA LEU A 771 -12.54 -8.43 62.28
C LEU A 771 -13.43 -8.75 63.49
N ARG A 772 -14.35 -9.71 63.36
CA ARG A 772 -15.24 -10.14 64.44
C ARG A 772 -14.49 -10.93 65.54
N ALA A 773 -13.46 -11.69 65.17
CA ALA A 773 -12.59 -12.38 66.12
C ALA A 773 -11.67 -11.38 66.87
N VAL A 774 -11.11 -10.41 66.15
CA VAL A 774 -10.23 -9.36 66.70
C VAL A 774 -10.99 -8.41 67.64
N ALA A 775 -12.22 -8.02 67.30
CA ALA A 775 -13.05 -7.14 68.14
C ALA A 775 -13.39 -7.77 69.51
N ARG A 776 -13.59 -9.10 69.56
CA ARG A 776 -13.84 -9.84 70.82
C ARG A 776 -12.57 -9.96 71.67
N ALA A 777 -11.40 -10.09 71.05
CA ALA A 777 -10.11 -10.16 71.74
C ALA A 777 -9.65 -8.78 72.27
N MET A 778 -9.85 -7.71 71.50
CA MET A 778 -9.44 -6.34 71.87
C MET A 778 -10.28 -5.72 73.01
N ALA A 779 -11.57 -6.07 73.12
CA ALA A 779 -12.44 -5.58 74.19
C ALA A 779 -12.02 -6.07 75.59
N HIS A 780 -11.29 -7.18 75.69
CA HIS A 780 -10.77 -7.73 76.94
C HIS A 780 -9.36 -7.18 77.28
N TRP A 781 -8.54 -6.86 76.27
CA TRP A 781 -7.14 -6.41 76.44
C TRP A 781 -6.98 -4.93 76.85
N ARG A 782 -7.92 -4.04 76.52
CA ARG A 782 -7.79 -2.58 76.71
C ARG A 782 -7.90 -2.07 78.17
N ARG A 783 -8.17 -2.92 79.16
CA ARG A 783 -8.42 -2.46 80.55
C ARG A 783 -7.22 -2.49 81.50
N THR A 784 -6.09 -3.10 81.15
CA THR A 784 -4.96 -3.28 82.11
C THR A 784 -3.60 -3.48 81.41
N MET A 785 -3.06 -2.47 80.71
CA MET A 785 -1.69 -2.55 80.16
C MET A 785 -0.74 -1.55 80.84
N PHE A 786 0.18 -2.09 81.64
CA PHE A 786 1.34 -1.39 82.20
C PHE A 786 2.60 -1.91 81.54
N ILE A 787 3.58 -1.02 81.31
CA ILE A 787 4.92 -1.39 80.83
C ILE A 787 5.91 -0.71 81.77
N GLY A 788 6.51 -1.49 82.67
CA GLY A 788 7.32 -0.93 83.77
C GLY A 788 6.48 -0.03 84.69
N PRO A 789 7.00 1.14 85.12
CA PRO A 789 6.26 2.10 85.94
C PRO A 789 5.30 2.98 85.11
N TYR A 790 5.05 2.67 83.83
CA TYR A 790 4.26 3.51 82.94
C TYR A 790 2.91 2.88 82.61
N LYS A 791 1.84 3.67 82.76
CA LYS A 791 0.48 3.31 82.33
C LYS A 791 0.29 3.75 80.88
N VAL A 792 0.10 2.80 79.98
CA VAL A 792 -0.12 3.08 78.56
C VAL A 792 -1.49 3.71 78.35
N ILE A 793 -1.53 4.89 77.71
CA ILE A 793 -2.77 5.63 77.44
C ILE A 793 -3.22 5.36 76.00
N GLN A 794 -2.33 5.57 75.02
CA GLN A 794 -2.60 5.35 73.61
C GLN A 794 -1.31 5.07 72.83
N GLU A 795 -1.43 4.31 71.75
CA GLU A 795 -0.38 4.21 70.73
C GLU A 795 -0.35 5.52 69.93
N ILE A 796 0.82 6.15 69.81
CA ILE A 796 0.99 7.42 69.08
C ILE A 796 1.85 7.28 67.82
N GLY A 797 2.55 6.16 67.65
CA GLY A 797 3.28 5.88 66.42
C GLY A 797 3.87 4.48 66.41
N LYS A 798 4.04 3.89 65.23
CA LYS A 798 4.64 2.56 65.07
C LYS A 798 5.60 2.56 63.89
N GLY A 799 6.84 2.14 64.12
CA GLY A 799 7.91 2.18 63.14
C GLY A 799 8.80 0.93 63.15
N GLY A 800 9.80 0.91 62.27
CA GLY A 800 10.70 -0.25 62.09
C GLY A 800 11.57 -0.63 63.29
N MET A 801 11.68 0.26 64.30
CA MET A 801 12.45 0.05 65.54
C MET A 801 11.57 -0.09 66.80
N GLY A 802 10.25 -0.19 66.66
CA GLY A 802 9.32 -0.40 67.78
C GLY A 802 8.07 0.46 67.73
N THR A 803 7.22 0.30 68.75
CA THR A 803 5.97 1.03 68.92
C THR A 803 6.14 2.12 69.99
N VAL A 804 5.71 3.35 69.70
CA VAL A 804 5.73 4.50 70.61
C VAL A 804 4.33 4.68 71.20
N TYR A 805 4.25 4.70 72.52
CA TYR A 805 3.01 4.93 73.26
C TYR A 805 3.08 6.27 74.00
N LYS A 806 1.98 7.02 74.02
CA LYS A 806 1.78 8.06 75.04
C LYS A 806 1.42 7.33 76.33
N ALA A 807 2.24 7.50 77.36
CA ALA A 807 2.06 6.84 78.64
C ALA A 807 2.20 7.85 79.78
N GLN A 808 1.60 7.55 80.92
CA GLN A 808 1.79 8.33 82.13
C GLN A 808 2.70 7.56 83.08
N ASP A 809 3.77 8.18 83.55
CA ASP A 809 4.57 7.64 84.63
C ASP A 809 3.70 7.59 85.90
N VAL A 810 3.54 6.41 86.46
CA VAL A 810 2.65 6.18 87.60
C VAL A 810 3.29 6.70 88.89
N THR A 811 4.60 6.99 88.89
CA THR A 811 5.36 7.46 90.07
C THR A 811 5.34 8.97 90.26
N ASN A 812 5.49 9.76 89.20
CA ASN A 812 5.48 11.23 89.26
C ASN A 812 4.32 11.88 88.48
N HIS A 813 3.47 11.08 87.82
CA HIS A 813 2.33 11.51 87.00
C HIS A 813 2.68 12.28 85.72
N ASP A 814 3.96 12.34 85.33
CA ASP A 814 4.38 13.01 84.10
C ASP A 814 3.97 12.22 82.86
N MET A 815 3.66 12.96 81.79
CA MET A 815 3.36 12.39 80.49
C MET A 815 4.66 12.13 79.73
N VAL A 816 4.86 10.88 79.32
CA VAL A 816 6.06 10.45 78.60
C VAL A 816 5.68 9.78 77.27
N ALA A 817 6.58 9.88 76.30
CA ALA A 817 6.54 9.04 75.12
C ALA A 817 7.36 7.79 75.43
N LEU A 818 6.71 6.64 75.47
CA LEU A 818 7.32 5.35 75.78
C LEU A 818 7.58 4.59 74.48
N LYS A 819 8.83 4.52 74.03
CA LYS A 819 9.23 3.70 72.88
C LYS A 819 9.48 2.28 73.38
N VAL A 820 8.83 1.29 72.77
CA VAL A 820 8.89 -0.13 73.17
C VAL A 820 9.25 -0.99 71.96
N LEU A 821 10.23 -1.87 72.11
CA LEU A 821 10.61 -2.81 71.06
C LEU A 821 9.61 -3.98 70.98
N ASP A 822 9.09 -4.27 69.77
CA ASP A 822 8.07 -5.30 69.55
C ASP A 822 8.65 -6.73 69.81
N GLN A 823 7.84 -7.59 70.47
CA GLN A 823 8.22 -8.84 71.17
C GLN A 823 8.78 -10.00 70.31
N PHE A 824 8.94 -9.86 68.99
CA PHE A 824 9.31 -10.95 68.08
C PHE A 824 10.29 -10.54 66.98
N VAL A 825 11.52 -10.19 67.34
CA VAL A 825 12.62 -10.10 66.37
C VAL A 825 13.82 -10.92 66.87
N PRO A 826 14.23 -12.01 66.20
CA PRO A 826 15.39 -12.83 66.56
C PRO A 826 16.76 -12.13 66.39
N ASP A 827 16.78 -10.85 66.05
CA ASP A 827 17.97 -10.15 65.56
C ASP A 827 18.58 -9.29 66.68
N ASP A 828 19.66 -9.80 67.30
CA ASP A 828 20.48 -9.08 68.28
C ASP A 828 20.91 -7.68 67.79
N THR A 829 20.99 -7.49 66.47
CA THR A 829 21.33 -6.22 65.83
C THR A 829 20.29 -5.12 66.10
N ARG A 830 18.98 -5.45 66.12
CA ARG A 830 17.91 -4.46 66.34
C ARG A 830 17.80 -4.05 67.81
N LYS A 831 17.92 -5.01 68.75
CA LYS A 831 17.97 -4.71 70.19
C LYS A 831 19.18 -3.83 70.53
N LYS A 832 20.34 -4.07 69.89
CA LYS A 832 21.53 -3.22 70.02
C LYS A 832 21.32 -1.80 69.48
N ARG A 833 20.72 -1.63 68.29
CA ARG A 833 20.41 -0.29 67.74
C ARG A 833 19.43 0.49 68.59
N PHE A 834 18.39 -0.17 69.10
CA PHE A 834 17.39 0.42 70.00
C PHE A 834 18.00 0.95 71.30
N LEU A 835 18.91 0.18 71.90
CA LEU A 835 19.64 0.61 73.11
C LEU A 835 20.70 1.68 72.80
N GLN A 836 21.33 1.63 71.63
CA GLN A 836 22.30 2.63 71.18
C GLN A 836 21.67 4.00 70.97
N GLU A 837 20.46 4.07 70.38
CA GLU A 837 19.67 5.30 70.26
C GLU A 837 19.47 5.95 71.64
N SER A 838 19.09 5.15 72.64
CA SER A 838 18.89 5.65 74.00
C SER A 838 20.19 6.13 74.66
N MET A 839 21.30 5.43 74.46
CA MET A 839 22.60 5.85 75.03
C MET A 839 23.10 7.18 74.43
N ILE A 840 22.95 7.37 73.12
CA ILE A 840 23.39 8.62 72.46
C ILE A 840 22.59 9.81 72.99
N CYS A 841 21.27 9.71 73.08
CA CYS A 841 20.44 10.80 73.57
C CYS A 841 20.65 11.10 75.06
N GLU A 842 21.01 10.11 75.89
CA GLU A 842 21.36 10.34 77.30
C GLU A 842 22.60 11.22 77.47
N THR A 843 23.54 11.17 76.53
CA THR A 843 24.78 11.98 76.55
C THR A 843 24.59 13.40 76.03
N LEU A 844 23.46 13.69 75.38
CA LEU A 844 23.17 14.98 74.76
C LEU A 844 22.18 15.77 75.63
N GLN A 845 22.54 16.99 76.02
CA GLN A 845 21.65 17.90 76.73
C GLN A 845 21.56 19.22 75.99
N HIS A 846 20.53 19.34 75.15
CA HIS A 846 20.26 20.52 74.34
C HIS A 846 18.75 20.82 74.32
N PRO A 847 18.31 22.09 74.39
CA PRO A 847 16.88 22.44 74.37
C PRO A 847 16.14 21.93 73.11
N ASN A 848 16.87 21.70 72.01
CA ASN A 848 16.30 21.24 70.74
C ASN A 848 16.54 19.75 70.44
N ILE A 849 16.96 18.96 71.42
CA ILE A 849 17.13 17.51 71.29
C ILE A 849 16.23 16.82 72.32
N VAL A 850 15.52 15.78 71.92
CA VAL A 850 14.63 15.04 72.81
C VAL A 850 15.40 14.46 74.00
N ARG A 851 14.88 14.71 75.20
CA ARG A 851 15.46 14.16 76.42
C ARG A 851 14.95 12.75 76.71
N ILE A 852 15.85 11.84 77.08
CA ILE A 852 15.48 10.54 77.62
C ILE A 852 15.44 10.61 79.15
N PHE A 853 14.36 10.10 79.73
CA PHE A 853 14.14 10.11 81.17
C PHE A 853 14.53 8.79 81.83
N ASN A 854 14.21 7.65 81.22
CA ASN A 854 14.45 6.34 81.80
C ASN A 854 14.45 5.23 80.72
N LYS A 855 15.05 4.09 81.02
CA LYS A 855 15.01 2.87 80.18
C LYS A 855 14.92 1.63 81.04
N GLY A 856 14.29 0.58 80.53
CA GLY A 856 14.09 -0.65 81.27
C GLY A 856 13.65 -1.82 80.40
N GLU A 857 13.44 -2.96 81.04
CA GLU A 857 12.91 -4.17 80.43
C GLU A 857 11.73 -4.67 81.27
N HIS A 858 10.59 -4.94 80.63
CA HIS A 858 9.37 -5.41 81.29
C HIS A 858 8.69 -6.48 80.44
N SER A 859 8.50 -7.68 80.99
CA SER A 859 7.90 -8.84 80.30
C SER A 859 8.54 -9.12 78.93
N ASP A 860 9.87 -9.21 78.91
CA ASP A 860 10.73 -9.43 77.72
C ASP A 860 10.61 -8.35 76.63
N ARG A 861 10.15 -7.15 77.00
CA ARG A 861 10.14 -5.96 76.14
C ARG A 861 11.12 -4.92 76.66
N VAL A 862 12.05 -4.50 75.82
CA VAL A 862 12.94 -3.37 76.11
C VAL A 862 12.20 -2.08 75.76
N TYR A 863 12.29 -1.09 76.65
CA TYR A 863 11.67 0.22 76.44
C TYR A 863 12.58 1.35 76.93
N PHE A 864 12.35 2.55 76.40
CA PHE A 864 12.81 3.79 77.02
C PHE A 864 11.71 4.86 76.97
N ALA A 865 11.66 5.67 78.02
CA ALA A 865 10.75 6.79 78.18
C ALA A 865 11.51 8.07 77.84
N MET A 866 10.92 8.88 76.97
CA MET A 866 11.45 10.15 76.51
C MET A 866 10.42 11.27 76.65
N GLU A 867 10.89 12.50 76.51
CA GLU A 867 10.06 13.70 76.47
C GLU A 867 8.88 13.51 75.51
N CYS A 868 7.65 13.67 76.03
CA CYS A 868 6.45 13.62 75.22
C CYS A 868 6.21 14.98 74.60
N VAL A 869 6.58 15.15 73.33
CA VAL A 869 6.27 16.36 72.57
C VAL A 869 4.86 16.23 71.99
N ASP A 870 3.93 17.07 72.44
CA ASP A 870 2.56 17.11 71.91
C ASP A 870 2.52 18.00 70.65
N GLY A 871 2.94 17.43 69.53
CA GLY A 871 3.30 18.18 68.33
C GLY A 871 2.87 17.55 67.01
N VAL A 872 3.34 18.17 65.93
CA VAL A 872 3.32 17.64 64.56
C VAL A 872 4.77 17.53 64.05
N THR A 873 5.04 16.60 63.14
CA THR A 873 6.37 16.52 62.53
C THR A 873 6.59 17.69 61.59
N LEU A 874 7.85 18.07 61.34
CA LEU A 874 8.18 19.14 60.40
C LEU A 874 7.64 18.82 58.99
N ARG A 875 7.60 17.55 58.59
CA ARG A 875 6.93 17.12 57.35
C ARG A 875 5.46 17.56 57.31
N GLN A 876 4.70 17.20 58.35
CA GLN A 876 3.30 17.56 58.45
C GLN A 876 3.11 19.08 58.49
N TRP A 877 4.06 19.81 59.08
CA TRP A 877 4.02 21.26 59.13
C TRP A 877 4.25 21.90 57.75
N ILE A 878 5.25 21.44 56.99
CA ILE A 878 5.51 21.87 55.61
C ILE A 878 4.31 21.57 54.70
N ASP A 879 3.67 20.40 54.86
CA ASP A 879 2.52 19.98 54.04
C ASP A 879 1.22 20.76 54.39
N SER A 880 1.15 21.42 55.54
CA SER A 880 -0.09 22.04 56.05
C SER A 880 -0.07 23.56 56.15
N GLU A 881 1.10 24.20 56.22
CA GLU A 881 1.24 25.64 56.36
C GLU A 881 2.28 26.19 55.36
N GLU A 882 1.97 27.30 54.68
CA GLU A 882 2.96 28.01 53.86
C GLU A 882 3.99 28.70 54.76
N VAL A 883 5.26 28.28 54.67
CA VAL A 883 6.35 28.79 55.51
C VAL A 883 7.04 29.96 54.82
N SER A 884 7.06 31.13 55.47
CA SER A 884 7.77 32.29 54.92
C SER A 884 9.30 32.11 54.99
N PRO A 885 10.09 32.74 54.10
CA PRO A 885 11.55 32.65 54.12
C PRO A 885 12.19 33.01 55.47
N GLN A 886 11.58 33.96 56.19
CA GLN A 886 12.05 34.37 57.52
C GLN A 886 11.83 33.28 58.57
N VAL A 887 10.69 32.60 58.56
CA VAL A 887 10.41 31.47 59.46
C VAL A 887 11.28 30.26 59.10
N ALA A 888 11.52 30.02 57.80
CA ALA A 888 12.46 29.00 57.35
C ALA A 888 13.89 29.26 57.88
N LEU A 889 14.38 30.50 57.79
CA LEU A 889 15.70 30.88 58.35
C LEU A 889 15.76 30.69 59.88
N MET A 890 14.70 31.04 60.61
CA MET A 890 14.61 30.81 62.06
C MET A 890 14.68 29.32 62.40
N MET A 891 13.96 28.48 61.66
CA MET A 891 13.98 27.02 61.83
C MET A 891 15.38 26.45 61.56
N ILE A 892 16.02 26.85 60.46
CA ILE A 892 17.37 26.39 60.12
C ILE A 892 18.41 26.86 61.15
N ALA A 893 18.28 28.06 61.72
CA ALA A 893 19.16 28.51 62.80
C ALA A 893 19.09 27.61 64.04
N ILE A 894 17.88 27.23 64.46
CA ILE A 894 17.66 26.35 65.63
C ILE A 894 18.18 24.94 65.36
N LEU A 895 17.88 24.40 64.18
CA LEU A 895 18.31 23.06 63.79
C LEU A 895 19.82 22.98 63.63
N LYS A 896 20.44 24.01 63.05
CA LYS A 896 21.89 24.11 62.90
C LYS A 896 22.59 24.19 64.26
N ASP A 897 22.03 24.93 65.22
CA ASP A 897 22.56 25.00 66.59
C ASP A 897 22.55 23.62 67.27
N ALA A 898 21.45 22.87 67.13
CA ALA A 898 21.35 21.50 67.62
C ALA A 898 22.38 20.55 66.96
N LEU A 899 22.54 20.63 65.63
CA LEU A 899 23.53 19.84 64.89
C LEU A 899 24.96 20.17 65.34
N ASN A 900 25.27 21.45 65.49
CA ASN A 900 26.56 21.91 65.98
C ASN A 900 26.90 21.36 67.36
N TYR A 901 25.94 21.43 68.30
CA TYR A 901 26.11 20.88 69.62
C TYR A 901 26.42 19.38 69.56
N MET A 902 25.67 18.62 68.75
CA MET A 902 25.90 17.19 68.56
C MET A 902 27.28 16.88 67.96
N HIS A 903 27.64 17.58 66.89
CA HIS A 903 28.92 17.39 66.21
C HIS A 903 30.08 17.72 67.15
N GLY A 904 29.93 18.74 68.01
CA GLY A 904 30.89 19.08 69.07
C GLY A 904 31.05 17.99 70.14
N GLN A 905 30.01 17.18 70.37
CA GLN A 905 30.07 15.98 71.21
C GLN A 905 30.51 14.72 70.44
N GLY A 906 30.90 14.86 69.16
CA GLY A 906 31.33 13.75 68.32
C GLY A 906 30.21 12.84 67.83
N VAL A 907 28.96 13.34 67.78
CA VAL A 907 27.78 12.60 67.32
C VAL A 907 27.29 13.14 65.97
N VAL A 908 27.20 12.28 64.95
CA VAL A 908 26.60 12.60 63.63
C VAL A 908 25.25 11.88 63.49
N HIS A 909 24.19 12.59 63.10
CA HIS A 909 22.80 12.09 63.11
C HIS A 909 22.53 11.05 62.01
N ARG A 910 22.93 11.32 60.77
CA ARG A 910 22.87 10.43 59.57
C ARG A 910 21.47 10.12 58.99
N ASP A 911 20.39 10.43 59.70
CA ASP A 911 19.02 10.40 59.16
C ASP A 911 18.27 11.70 59.49
N PHE A 912 18.93 12.82 59.26
CA PHE A 912 18.36 14.14 59.52
C PHE A 912 17.33 14.48 58.42
N LYS A 913 16.05 14.60 58.79
CA LYS A 913 14.93 14.79 57.87
C LYS A 913 13.69 15.37 58.58
N PRO A 914 12.71 15.94 57.86
CA PRO A 914 11.54 16.56 58.46
C PRO A 914 10.69 15.64 59.35
N GLU A 915 10.64 14.34 59.08
CA GLU A 915 9.88 13.38 59.90
C GLU A 915 10.47 13.18 61.30
N ASN A 916 11.77 13.46 61.47
CA ASN A 916 12.49 13.31 62.72
C ASN A 916 12.55 14.62 63.53
N ILE A 917 11.91 15.69 63.06
CA ILE A 917 11.86 16.97 63.77
C ILE A 917 10.42 17.19 64.20
N MET A 918 10.20 17.45 65.49
CA MET A 918 8.86 17.66 66.05
C MET A 918 8.71 19.11 66.51
N ILE A 919 7.55 19.69 66.20
CA ILE A 919 7.17 21.05 66.59
C ILE A 919 5.95 20.96 67.50
N ASP A 920 6.02 21.60 68.67
CA ASP A 920 4.89 21.70 69.59
C ASP A 920 3.66 22.30 68.89
N ARG A 921 2.50 21.64 69.04
CA ARG A 921 1.24 22.01 68.36
C ARG A 921 0.72 23.40 68.73
N SER A 922 1.21 23.98 69.82
CA SER A 922 0.89 25.36 70.20
C SER A 922 1.49 26.42 69.26
N ILE A 923 2.51 26.05 68.48
CA ILE A 923 3.17 26.90 67.50
C ILE A 923 2.61 26.64 66.11
N THR A 924 2.18 27.72 65.45
CA THR A 924 1.79 27.76 64.03
C THR A 924 2.53 28.91 63.36
N VAL A 925 2.73 28.88 62.04
CA VAL A 925 3.41 29.94 61.27
C VAL A 925 2.77 31.30 61.54
N GLU A 926 1.43 31.38 61.56
CA GLU A 926 0.68 32.61 61.85
C GLU A 926 0.98 33.21 63.24
N LYS A 927 1.33 32.37 64.23
CA LYS A 927 1.60 32.79 65.62
C LYS A 927 3.06 33.13 65.89
N LEU A 928 3.95 32.96 64.91
CA LEU A 928 5.39 33.21 65.06
C LEU A 928 5.75 34.62 64.58
N PRO A 929 6.07 35.57 65.49
CA PRO A 929 6.51 36.89 65.07
C PRO A 929 7.95 36.83 64.54
N VAL A 930 8.20 37.35 63.33
CA VAL A 930 9.54 37.50 62.75
C VAL A 930 10.35 38.52 63.58
N SER A 931 11.01 38.03 64.63
CA SER A 931 11.71 38.82 65.64
C SER A 931 12.55 37.91 66.54
N ALA A 932 13.41 38.49 67.38
CA ALA A 932 14.12 37.75 68.42
C ALA A 932 13.20 36.95 69.34
N LYS A 933 11.98 37.45 69.60
CA LYS A 933 10.98 36.76 70.42
C LYS A 933 10.43 35.51 69.74
N GLY A 934 10.14 35.58 68.44
CA GLY A 934 9.71 34.41 67.68
C GLY A 934 10.82 33.37 67.57
N LEU A 935 12.08 33.80 67.44
CA LEU A 935 13.22 32.89 67.38
C LEU A 935 13.38 32.12 68.71
N ALA A 936 13.22 32.82 69.84
CA ALA A 936 13.23 32.19 71.16
C ALA A 936 12.01 31.25 71.38
N MET A 937 10.82 31.64 70.92
CA MET A 937 9.62 30.79 70.98
C MET A 937 9.83 29.50 70.21
N LEU A 938 10.25 29.60 68.95
CA LEU A 938 10.53 28.43 68.11
C LEU A 938 11.67 27.58 68.72
N GLY A 939 12.71 28.21 69.26
CA GLY A 939 13.82 27.54 69.93
C GLY A 939 13.40 26.74 71.17
N SER A 940 12.29 27.10 71.84
CA SER A 940 11.75 26.32 72.95
C SER A 940 10.79 25.20 72.53
N SER A 941 10.33 25.19 71.28
CA SER A 941 9.23 24.35 70.79
C SER A 941 9.62 23.31 69.75
N VAL A 942 10.85 23.33 69.26
CA VAL A 942 11.38 22.35 68.30
C VAL A 942 12.23 21.30 69.02
N ARG A 943 12.00 20.02 68.71
CA ARG A 943 12.79 18.89 69.21
C ARG A 943 13.21 17.97 68.06
N LEU A 944 14.50 17.70 67.96
CA LEU A 944 15.05 16.63 67.14
C LEU A 944 14.84 15.28 67.82
N LEU A 945 14.26 14.34 67.08
CA LEU A 945 13.90 12.99 67.48
C LEU A 945 14.72 11.95 66.66
N ASP A 946 14.66 10.69 67.11
CA ASP A 946 15.15 9.48 66.43
C ASP A 946 16.64 9.46 66.02
N PHE A 947 17.46 8.92 66.92
CA PHE A 947 18.90 8.76 66.74
C PHE A 947 19.29 7.34 66.32
N GLY A 948 18.35 6.55 65.79
CA GLY A 948 18.53 5.11 65.50
C GLY A 948 19.63 4.77 64.49
N LEU A 949 20.11 5.75 63.71
CA LEU A 949 21.22 5.61 62.77
C LEU A 949 22.46 6.44 63.14
N ALA A 950 22.42 7.19 64.24
CA ALA A 950 23.48 8.10 64.65
C ALA A 950 24.80 7.37 64.95
N LYS A 951 25.92 8.05 64.73
CA LYS A 951 27.27 7.53 65.00
C LYS A 951 27.98 8.43 66.00
N ALA A 952 28.39 7.87 67.14
CA ALA A 952 29.19 8.54 68.16
C ALA A 952 30.65 8.03 68.13
N VAL A 953 31.62 8.91 68.39
CA VAL A 953 33.04 8.54 68.51
C VAL A 953 33.22 7.58 69.68
N GLY A 954 33.79 6.38 69.43
CA GLY A 954 34.04 5.34 70.45
C GLY A 954 33.05 4.17 70.46
N TYR A 955 32.02 4.18 69.61
CA TYR A 955 31.05 3.08 69.47
C TYR A 955 31.19 2.40 68.09
N GLU A 956 31.18 1.05 68.05
CA GLU A 956 31.21 0.29 66.79
C GLU A 956 29.96 0.53 65.93
N SER A 957 30.12 0.71 64.62
CA SER A 957 28.99 0.87 63.70
C SER A 957 28.31 -0.47 63.45
N ILE A 958 27.07 -0.64 63.91
CA ILE A 958 26.31 -1.90 63.81
C ILE A 958 25.56 -2.02 62.45
N THR A 959 26.15 -1.51 61.37
CA THR A 959 25.61 -1.61 60.01
C THR A 959 26.32 -2.74 59.27
N ARG A 960 25.56 -3.70 58.70
CA ARG A 960 26.09 -4.69 57.76
C ARG A 960 26.86 -3.94 56.66
N THR A 961 28.10 -4.36 56.40
CA THR A 961 28.94 -3.79 55.33
C THR A 961 28.18 -3.83 54.00
N GLY A 962 27.93 -2.67 53.38
CA GLY A 962 27.30 -2.55 52.06
C GLY A 962 25.82 -2.13 52.03
N VAL A 963 25.18 -1.84 53.17
CA VAL A 963 23.80 -1.28 53.19
C VAL A 963 23.86 0.24 53.41
N LEU A 964 23.33 1.02 52.47
CA LEU A 964 23.16 2.47 52.57
C LEU A 964 22.29 2.80 53.80
N ALA A 965 22.78 3.66 54.71
CA ALA A 965 22.07 4.04 55.93
C ALA A 965 21.64 5.52 55.87
N GLY A 966 20.33 5.77 56.00
CA GLY A 966 19.71 7.09 55.92
C GLY A 966 18.65 7.17 54.82
N THR A 967 17.84 8.23 54.84
CA THR A 967 16.78 8.46 53.85
C THR A 967 17.36 9.06 52.56
N VAL A 968 17.22 8.33 51.44
CA VAL A 968 17.91 8.61 50.16
C VAL A 968 17.78 10.07 49.70
N SER A 969 16.61 10.69 49.83
CA SER A 969 16.36 12.08 49.41
C SER A 969 17.20 13.14 50.14
N TYR A 970 17.72 12.81 51.32
CA TYR A 970 18.51 13.71 52.17
C TYR A 970 19.99 13.36 52.21
N LEU A 971 20.43 12.36 51.42
CA LEU A 971 21.81 11.90 51.41
C LEU A 971 22.60 12.58 50.29
N PRO A 972 23.86 13.00 50.56
CA PRO A 972 24.68 13.61 49.54
C PRO A 972 25.15 12.58 48.49
N PRO A 973 25.33 13.01 47.22
CA PRO A 973 25.68 12.14 46.09
C PRO A 973 26.91 11.24 46.32
N GLU A 974 27.94 11.78 46.98
CA GLU A 974 29.18 11.04 47.28
C GLU A 974 28.98 9.92 48.31
N TYR A 975 28.03 10.07 49.24
CA TYR A 975 27.68 9.03 50.21
C TYR A 975 26.86 7.92 49.56
N ILE A 976 25.93 8.28 48.66
CA ILE A 976 25.17 7.31 47.83
C ILE A 976 26.11 6.50 46.94
N SER A 977 27.18 7.12 46.45
CA SER A 977 28.19 6.51 45.59
C SER A 977 29.18 5.58 46.32
N GLY A 978 29.05 5.43 47.65
CA GLY A 978 29.81 4.46 48.43
C GLY A 978 30.99 5.03 49.24
N GLN A 979 31.07 6.35 49.45
CA GLN A 979 32.05 6.93 50.37
C GLN A 979 31.82 6.44 51.82
N LYS A 980 32.89 5.94 52.46
CA LYS A 980 32.81 5.28 53.77
C LYS A 980 32.98 6.23 54.98
N GLU A 981 33.49 7.43 54.75
CA GLU A 981 33.74 8.41 55.82
C GLU A 981 32.45 9.13 56.22
N VAL A 982 32.04 8.92 57.46
CA VAL A 982 30.89 9.58 58.08
C VAL A 982 31.39 10.81 58.82
N GLY A 983 30.86 11.99 58.48
CA GLY A 983 31.21 13.25 59.14
C GLY A 983 30.05 14.25 59.17
N PRO A 984 30.23 15.39 59.86
CA PRO A 984 29.23 16.46 60.02
C PRO A 984 28.55 16.94 58.72
N TYR A 985 29.30 16.92 57.61
CA TYR A 985 28.82 17.34 56.28
C TYR A 985 27.54 16.60 55.81
N LEU A 986 27.30 15.38 56.30
CA LEU A 986 26.09 14.61 55.98
C LEU A 986 24.83 15.30 56.52
N ASP A 987 24.88 15.76 57.77
CA ASP A 987 23.74 16.41 58.40
C ASP A 987 23.55 17.84 57.87
N PHE A 988 24.63 18.54 57.50
CA PHE A 988 24.54 19.86 56.88
C PHE A 988 23.99 19.82 55.44
N TYR A 989 24.31 18.78 54.66
CA TYR A 989 23.67 18.58 53.36
C TYR A 989 22.15 18.36 53.53
N ALA A 990 21.76 17.50 54.47
CA ALA A 990 20.36 17.25 54.78
C ALA A 990 19.64 18.52 55.28
N LEU A 991 20.33 19.36 56.08
CA LEU A 991 19.83 20.67 56.51
C LEU A 991 19.54 21.59 55.31
N GLY A 992 20.38 21.56 54.26
CA GLY A 992 20.15 22.29 53.02
C GLY A 992 18.93 21.81 52.24
N ILE A 993 18.70 20.50 52.17
CA ILE A 993 17.49 19.93 51.56
C ILE A 993 16.24 20.34 52.34
N ILE A 994 16.30 20.32 53.68
CA ILE A 994 15.20 20.80 54.54
C ILE A 994 14.93 22.28 54.33
N LEU A 995 15.96 23.12 54.20
CA LEU A 995 15.79 24.53 53.88
C LEU A 995 15.12 24.72 52.52
N TYR A 996 15.54 23.98 51.49
CA TYR A 996 14.90 24.03 50.18
C TYR A 996 13.41 23.67 50.24
N GLU A 997 13.06 22.60 50.97
CA GLU A 997 11.66 22.18 51.16
C GLU A 997 10.84 23.21 51.92
N LEU A 998 11.41 23.85 52.95
CA LEU A 998 10.75 24.93 53.69
C LEU A 998 10.48 26.16 52.81
N LEU A 999 11.37 26.46 51.87
CA LEU A 999 11.25 27.62 50.98
C LEU A 999 10.32 27.39 49.80
N THR A 1000 10.18 26.14 49.32
CA THR A 1000 9.50 25.83 48.05
C THR A 1000 8.30 24.90 48.19
N GLY A 1001 8.11 24.27 49.36
CA GLY A 1001 7.05 23.28 49.61
C GLY A 1001 7.33 21.90 49.00
N ALA A 1002 8.43 21.72 48.25
CA ALA A 1002 8.78 20.46 47.60
C ALA A 1002 10.29 20.20 47.63
N GLY A 1003 10.70 18.94 47.46
CA GLY A 1003 12.12 18.56 47.41
C GLY A 1003 12.81 19.02 46.11
N PRO A 1004 14.13 19.30 46.13
CA PRO A 1004 14.87 19.83 44.98
C PRO A 1004 15.07 18.84 43.82
N PHE A 1005 14.89 17.53 44.08
CA PHE A 1005 15.12 16.47 43.10
C PHE A 1005 13.84 15.65 42.87
N PRO A 1006 13.32 15.59 41.62
CA PRO A 1006 12.14 14.80 41.33
C PRO A 1006 12.47 13.31 41.09
N GLY A 1007 11.55 12.44 41.47
CA GLY A 1007 11.61 11.00 41.17
C GLY A 1007 10.40 10.28 41.77
N SER A 1008 9.67 9.51 40.95
CA SER A 1008 8.50 8.72 41.39
C SER A 1008 8.88 7.36 41.97
N ASP A 1009 10.11 6.92 41.75
CA ASP A 1009 10.67 5.65 42.25
C ASP A 1009 12.13 5.84 42.69
N TYR A 1010 12.66 4.86 43.42
CA TYR A 1010 14.00 4.94 44.00
C TYR A 1010 15.12 5.11 42.95
N VAL A 1011 14.98 4.52 41.77
CA VAL A 1011 16.04 4.57 40.74
C VAL A 1011 16.05 5.94 40.08
N THR A 1012 14.88 6.48 39.74
CA THR A 1012 14.77 7.84 39.16
C THR A 1012 15.20 8.92 40.15
N LEU A 1013 14.87 8.77 41.43
CA LEU A 1013 15.32 9.70 42.47
C LEU A 1013 16.85 9.69 42.63
N ILE A 1014 17.48 8.52 42.73
CA ILE A 1014 18.95 8.40 42.81
C ILE A 1014 19.60 9.01 41.56
N TYR A 1015 19.04 8.75 40.38
CA TYR A 1015 19.54 9.35 39.14
C TYR A 1015 19.48 10.88 39.20
N SER A 1016 18.35 11.46 39.64
CA SER A 1016 18.18 12.91 39.77
C SER A 1016 19.19 13.51 40.74
N ILE A 1017 19.40 12.93 41.92
CA ILE A 1017 20.40 13.39 42.90
C ILE A 1017 21.82 13.35 42.31
N MET A 1018 22.13 12.31 41.53
CA MET A 1018 23.47 12.10 40.98
C MET A 1018 23.78 13.01 39.78
N LYS A 1019 22.77 13.33 38.96
CA LYS A 1019 22.99 13.89 37.62
C LYS A 1019 22.38 15.28 37.41
N ARG A 1020 21.26 15.60 38.04
CA ARG A 1020 20.53 16.84 37.80
C ARG A 1020 21.05 17.96 38.71
N LYS A 1021 21.12 19.18 38.18
CA LYS A 1021 21.26 20.39 38.99
C LYS A 1021 19.84 20.87 39.35
N PRO A 1022 19.49 21.06 40.63
CA PRO A 1022 18.15 21.54 41.00
C PRO A 1022 17.97 23.00 40.62
N ASP A 1023 16.72 23.40 40.39
CA ASP A 1023 16.34 24.79 40.12
C ASP A 1023 16.57 25.64 41.39
N ALA A 1024 16.99 26.90 41.25
CA ALA A 1024 17.28 27.73 42.43
C ALA A 1024 15.99 28.02 43.21
N ALA A 1025 16.07 28.14 44.54
CA ALA A 1025 14.87 28.31 45.36
C ALA A 1025 14.07 29.58 45.00
N CYS A 1026 14.76 30.65 44.61
CA CYS A 1026 14.13 31.89 44.11
C CYS A 1026 13.44 31.75 42.74
N ASP A 1027 13.87 30.79 41.90
CA ASP A 1027 13.22 30.52 40.62
C ASP A 1027 11.89 29.76 40.83
N VAL A 1028 11.80 28.98 41.91
CA VAL A 1028 10.60 28.20 42.28
C VAL A 1028 9.65 29.01 43.15
N ASN A 1029 10.17 29.74 44.12
CA ASN A 1029 9.41 30.67 44.97
C ASN A 1029 10.04 32.08 44.88
N PRO A 1030 9.44 33.01 44.12
CA PRO A 1030 9.95 34.38 43.95
C PRO A 1030 10.06 35.21 45.23
N ASP A 1031 9.38 34.83 46.31
CA ASP A 1031 9.46 35.53 47.60
C ASP A 1031 10.78 35.25 48.35
N VAL A 1032 11.57 34.28 47.88
CA VAL A 1032 12.86 33.90 48.47
C VAL A 1032 13.94 34.90 48.02
N PRO A 1033 14.61 35.61 48.96
CA PRO A 1033 15.72 36.50 48.62
C PRO A 1033 16.87 35.75 47.95
N GLN A 1034 17.54 36.40 47.00
CA GLN A 1034 18.61 35.78 46.21
C GLN A 1034 19.75 35.23 47.09
N ASP A 1035 20.15 35.92 48.16
CA ASP A 1035 21.22 35.45 49.05
C ASP A 1035 20.81 34.24 49.90
N VAL A 1036 19.52 34.11 50.24
CA VAL A 1036 18.96 32.90 50.89
C VAL A 1036 18.92 31.73 49.91
N SER A 1037 18.56 31.98 48.64
CA SER A 1037 18.60 30.99 47.56
C SER A 1037 20.04 30.50 47.32
N ASP A 1038 21.00 31.43 47.21
CA ASP A 1038 22.42 31.12 46.99
C ASP A 1038 23.00 30.29 48.16
N PHE A 1039 22.65 30.63 49.41
CA PHE A 1039 23.03 29.85 50.59
C PHE A 1039 22.47 28.42 50.53
N THR A 1040 21.19 28.28 50.19
CA THR A 1040 20.52 26.97 50.07
C THR A 1040 21.22 26.11 49.03
N MET A 1041 21.50 26.68 47.85
CA MET A 1041 22.19 26.00 46.76
C MET A 1041 23.63 25.62 47.12
N ALA A 1042 24.33 26.46 47.90
CA ALA A 1042 25.68 26.18 48.37
C ALA A 1042 25.74 25.03 49.41
N LEU A 1043 24.68 24.85 50.21
CA LEU A 1043 24.55 23.71 51.14
C LEU A 1043 24.31 22.38 50.41
N ILE A 1044 23.57 22.40 49.30
CA ILE A 1044 23.20 21.20 48.53
C ILE A 1044 24.05 20.98 47.27
N GLU A 1045 25.16 21.71 47.12
CA GLU A 1045 26.06 21.61 45.97
C GLU A 1045 26.58 20.18 45.80
N ARG A 1046 26.52 19.65 44.58
CA ARG A 1046 26.89 18.26 44.29
C ARG A 1046 28.38 18.02 44.53
N VAL A 1047 29.24 18.97 44.16
CA VAL A 1047 30.70 18.79 44.25
C VAL A 1047 31.18 19.06 45.68
N PRO A 1048 31.79 18.08 46.39
CA PRO A 1048 32.17 18.24 47.79
C PRO A 1048 32.99 19.49 48.10
N ASN A 1049 34.02 19.79 47.30
CA ASN A 1049 34.91 20.93 47.52
C ASN A 1049 34.27 22.31 47.29
N ALA A 1050 33.10 22.36 46.64
CA ALA A 1050 32.36 23.59 46.38
C ALA A 1050 31.14 23.74 47.31
N ARG A 1051 30.86 22.73 48.14
CA ARG A 1051 29.75 22.73 49.09
C ARG A 1051 30.16 23.36 50.42
N LEU A 1052 29.22 24.06 51.05
CA LEU A 1052 29.35 24.47 52.45
C LEU A 1052 29.29 23.24 53.36
N MET A 1053 30.47 22.81 53.83
CA MET A 1053 30.63 21.61 54.68
C MET A 1053 31.04 21.91 56.12
N ASN A 1054 31.48 23.13 56.40
CA ASN A 1054 31.98 23.55 57.70
C ASN A 1054 30.97 24.44 58.43
N SER A 1055 30.71 24.14 59.70
CA SER A 1055 29.91 24.94 60.61
C SER A 1055 30.29 26.43 60.60
N ASP A 1056 31.58 26.77 60.68
CA ASP A 1056 32.01 28.18 60.82
C ASP A 1056 31.67 29.01 59.57
N GLU A 1057 31.66 28.37 58.40
CA GLU A 1057 31.28 29.02 57.13
C GLU A 1057 29.76 29.15 57.02
N ILE A 1058 29.03 28.09 57.40
CA ILE A 1058 27.57 28.10 57.47
C ILE A 1058 27.09 29.19 58.44
N ASP A 1059 27.76 29.37 59.58
CA ASP A 1059 27.46 30.41 60.56
C ASP A 1059 27.60 31.82 60.02
N LYS A 1060 28.66 32.09 59.25
CA LYS A 1060 28.89 33.42 58.66
C LYS A 1060 27.75 33.82 57.72
N TRP A 1061 27.27 32.88 56.92
CA TRP A 1061 26.12 33.10 56.05
C TRP A 1061 24.82 33.25 56.84
N LEU A 1062 24.54 32.31 57.74
CA LEU A 1062 23.26 32.22 58.44
C LEU A 1062 23.04 33.39 59.41
N THR A 1063 24.07 33.78 60.17
CA THR A 1063 23.98 34.88 61.14
C THR A 1063 23.66 36.20 60.44
N GLY A 1064 24.33 36.50 59.31
CA GLY A 1064 24.09 37.72 58.55
C GLY A 1064 22.68 37.80 57.95
N MET A 1065 22.13 36.66 57.50
CA MET A 1065 20.77 36.59 56.99
C MET A 1065 19.72 36.68 58.10
N VAL A 1066 19.93 36.02 59.25
CA VAL A 1066 19.03 36.11 60.40
C VAL A 1066 19.02 37.54 60.96
N GLU A 1067 20.17 38.20 61.06
CA GLU A 1067 20.23 39.61 61.46
C GLU A 1067 19.43 40.50 60.51
N ARG A 1068 19.61 40.34 59.20
CA ARG A 1068 18.97 41.18 58.17
C ARG A 1068 17.46 40.93 58.04
N TYR A 1069 17.04 39.67 57.97
CA TYR A 1069 15.66 39.31 57.61
C TYR A 1069 14.77 38.97 58.82
N VAL A 1070 15.35 38.65 59.98
CA VAL A 1070 14.58 38.25 61.19
C VAL A 1070 14.70 39.29 62.31
N LEU A 1071 15.89 39.81 62.58
CA LEU A 1071 16.11 40.73 63.71
C LEU A 1071 15.94 42.21 63.34
N GLN A 1072 16.18 42.59 62.08
CA GLN A 1072 16.02 43.96 61.57
C GLN A 1072 15.20 44.03 60.26
N PRO A 1073 13.96 43.49 60.22
CA PRO A 1073 13.19 43.38 58.98
C PRO A 1073 12.88 44.74 58.32
N GLU A 1074 12.82 45.84 59.08
CA GLU A 1074 12.54 47.20 58.56
C GLU A 1074 13.72 47.83 57.78
N ALA A 1075 14.95 47.32 57.93
CA ALA A 1075 16.13 47.82 57.20
C ALA A 1075 16.38 47.09 55.86
N ALA A 1076 15.62 46.03 55.57
CA ALA A 1076 15.81 45.13 54.44
C ALA A 1076 14.83 45.35 53.27
N ALA A 1077 14.11 46.47 53.24
CA ALA A 1077 13.30 46.87 52.09
C ALA A 1077 14.20 47.45 50.98
N PRO A 1078 14.23 46.88 49.75
CA PRO A 1078 14.90 47.51 48.64
C PRO A 1078 14.11 48.76 48.18
N THR A 1079 14.77 49.91 48.13
CA THR A 1079 14.42 50.95 47.15
C THR A 1079 14.44 50.33 45.76
N LEU A 1080 13.32 50.52 45.04
CA LEU A 1080 13.07 50.23 43.61
C LEU A 1080 14.30 49.98 42.73
#